data_AF-A0A1F8N0J8-F1
#
_entry.id   AF-A0A1F8N0J8-F1
#
_cell.length_a   1.000
_cell.length_b   1.000
_cell.length_c   1.000
_cell.angle_alpha   90.00
_cell.angle_beta   90.00
_cell.angle_gamma   90.00
#
_symmetry.space_group_name_H-M   'P 1'
#
loop_
_entity.id
_entity.type
_entity.pdbx_description
1 polymer ?
#
loop_
_entity_poly.entity_id
_entity_poly.type
_entity_poly.pdbx_seq_one_letter_code
_entity_poly.pdbx_strand_id
1 'polypeptide(L)'
;MRPISRRQAYEADITYGTNNEFGFDYLRDNMVIDLSQCVQRSLNYAIVDEVDYILIDEARTPLIISGPAEEAAQKYYTFARFVPQLVPEEDYTIDAKDRAAMLTDAGVTKMESLLRREGLLKAPDLYDPSNYTVTQYLDSALKAHVLYRRDKDYVVKDGQVIIVDEFTGRLMFGRRYSEGLHQAIEAKERVKIQRESVTLASITFQNYFRLYKKLAGMTGTAVTEAEEFSKIYHLDVMVIPTNRAMIRTDSADQIYRNEEAKFRAVVNEIESLHNEQRPVLVGTTSIEKSESLSDLLMKRGIPHQVLNAKNHEKEAYIIAQAGEPGAVTVATNMAGRGVDIILGGNPEGRSEEEWLANHNKVVDLGGLHVIGTERHEARRIDNQLRGRSGRQGDPGSSRFYVSLEDDVVHRFGGDRMDGLMKWAGIGDDIPIEHSLISRAIENAQVKVEGYHFEIRKHLVDYDDVANKHREQIYGERKRILSSEVDLKSNIQSMISDELQALVAAHIMDQQHDIEGLMEDASRILPLPAGLNPQAIAQKTAEEIDAMFIEHAENAYKKKEEELGHENMRLIERRVMLLVIDRLWMEHLTMMEHTRQGIGLQAVGHSDPLIAYKREGHALFQGLLANIQHDLVHTIYHVDMKKRESSPQAAASRPQGVAADKKVGRNDPCPCGSGKKYKRCCGK
;
A
#
# COMPACT_ATOMS: atom_id res chain seq x y z
N MET A 1 9.86 -27.07 10.75
CA MET A 1 8.48 -27.10 11.31
C MET A 1 7.54 -27.75 10.30
N ARG A 2 6.40 -28.32 10.74
CA ARG A 2 5.35 -28.85 9.84
C ARG A 2 4.62 -27.68 9.15
N PRO A 3 4.37 -27.72 7.83
CA PRO A 3 3.54 -26.70 7.19
C PRO A 3 2.09 -26.79 7.70
N ILE A 4 1.50 -25.64 8.02
CA ILE A 4 0.09 -25.49 8.43
C ILE A 4 -0.59 -24.43 7.56
N SER A 5 -1.93 -24.47 7.48
CA SER A 5 -2.68 -23.41 6.81
C SER A 5 -2.77 -22.15 7.69
N ARG A 6 -3.04 -21.00 7.08
CA ARG A 6 -3.25 -19.74 7.82
C ARG A 6 -4.41 -19.81 8.81
N ARG A 7 -5.52 -20.44 8.40
CA ARG A 7 -6.66 -20.69 9.28
C ARG A 7 -6.26 -21.47 10.53
N GLN A 8 -5.46 -22.53 10.39
CA GLN A 8 -4.93 -23.28 11.53
C GLN A 8 -4.02 -22.42 12.43
N ALA A 9 -3.26 -21.48 11.85
CA ALA A 9 -2.41 -20.58 12.61
C ALA A 9 -3.23 -19.56 13.43
N TYR A 10 -4.33 -19.03 12.87
CA TYR A 10 -5.24 -18.10 13.57
C TYR A 10 -6.17 -18.78 14.58
N GLU A 11 -6.43 -20.09 14.43
CA GLU A 11 -7.18 -20.90 15.40
C GLU A 11 -6.36 -21.19 16.67
N ALA A 12 -5.04 -21.03 16.63
CA ALA A 12 -4.18 -21.16 17.81
C ALA A 12 -4.46 -20.06 18.86
N ASP A 13 -4.05 -20.28 20.11
CA ASP A 13 -4.19 -19.29 21.18
C ASP A 13 -3.34 -18.03 20.88
N ILE A 14 -2.10 -18.24 20.43
CA ILE A 14 -1.13 -17.19 20.08
C ILE A 14 -0.67 -17.41 18.64
N THR A 15 -0.74 -16.35 17.84
CA THR A 15 -0.31 -16.35 16.44
C THR A 15 0.80 -15.31 16.27
N TYR A 16 1.97 -15.75 15.82
CA TYR A 16 3.06 -14.87 15.40
C TYR A 16 2.96 -14.64 13.88
N GLY A 17 3.33 -13.45 13.44
CA GLY A 17 3.31 -13.09 12.02
C GLY A 17 3.80 -11.66 11.83
N THR A 18 3.92 -11.26 10.57
CA THR A 18 4.27 -9.88 10.21
C THR A 18 3.02 -9.02 10.09
N ASN A 19 3.14 -7.72 10.38
CA ASN A 19 2.06 -6.74 10.19
C ASN A 19 1.47 -6.78 8.76
N ASN A 20 2.31 -6.95 7.74
CA ASN A 20 1.88 -7.11 6.35
C ASN A 20 0.99 -8.34 6.16
N GLU A 21 1.38 -9.51 6.68
CA GLU A 21 0.56 -10.71 6.57
C GLU A 21 -0.79 -10.56 7.27
N PHE A 22 -0.79 -10.04 8.50
CA PHE A 22 -2.01 -9.77 9.25
C PHE A 22 -2.94 -8.80 8.53
N GLY A 23 -2.42 -7.67 8.05
CA GLY A 23 -3.23 -6.68 7.36
C GLY A 23 -3.74 -7.15 5.99
N PHE A 24 -2.92 -7.87 5.21
CA PHE A 24 -3.38 -8.43 3.94
C PHE A 24 -4.37 -9.59 4.12
N ASP A 25 -4.25 -10.40 5.17
CA ASP A 25 -5.25 -11.40 5.50
C ASP A 25 -6.58 -10.76 5.91
N TYR A 26 -6.54 -9.65 6.67
CA TYR A 26 -7.73 -8.85 6.93
C TYR A 26 -8.39 -8.31 5.65
N LEU A 27 -7.60 -7.74 4.74
CA LEU A 27 -8.14 -7.24 3.47
C LEU A 27 -8.73 -8.37 2.61
N ARG A 28 -8.04 -9.52 2.52
CA ARG A 28 -8.54 -10.71 1.81
C ARG A 28 -9.82 -11.25 2.41
N ASP A 29 -9.92 -11.33 3.73
CA ASP A 29 -11.10 -11.82 4.43
C ASP A 29 -12.33 -10.94 4.16
N ASN A 30 -12.17 -9.65 3.90
CA ASN A 30 -13.26 -8.76 3.50
C ASN A 30 -13.64 -8.83 2.01
N MET A 31 -12.88 -9.59 1.21
CA MET A 31 -13.10 -9.83 -0.21
C MET A 31 -13.62 -11.24 -0.52
N VAL A 32 -13.82 -12.09 0.49
CA VAL A 32 -14.30 -13.47 0.28
C VAL A 32 -15.75 -13.49 -0.18
N ILE A 33 -16.11 -14.55 -0.91
CA ILE A 33 -17.49 -14.83 -1.33
C ILE A 33 -18.20 -15.83 -0.41
N ASP A 34 -17.46 -16.44 0.51
CA ASP A 34 -17.96 -17.44 1.46
C ASP A 34 -17.16 -17.34 2.78
N LEU A 35 -17.86 -17.33 3.92
CA LEU A 35 -17.23 -17.21 5.25
C LEU A 35 -16.25 -18.34 5.57
N SER A 36 -16.39 -19.51 4.95
CA SER A 36 -15.45 -20.62 5.12
C SER A 36 -14.05 -20.32 4.56
N GLN A 37 -13.94 -19.32 3.68
CA GLN A 37 -12.66 -18.87 3.09
C GLN A 37 -11.91 -17.89 3.98
N CYS A 38 -12.59 -17.28 4.97
CA CYS A 38 -11.92 -16.41 5.94
C CYS A 38 -10.85 -17.18 6.71
N VAL A 39 -9.70 -16.55 6.92
CA VAL A 39 -8.59 -17.14 7.67
C VAL A 39 -8.48 -16.56 9.08
N GLN A 40 -8.83 -15.30 9.29
CA GLN A 40 -8.77 -14.64 10.59
C GLN A 40 -10.02 -14.88 11.43
N ARG A 41 -9.82 -14.82 12.75
CA ARG A 41 -10.88 -14.70 13.75
C ARG A 41 -11.06 -13.24 14.15
N SER A 42 -12.03 -12.98 15.03
CA SER A 42 -12.24 -11.63 15.60
C SER A 42 -10.94 -11.07 16.21
N LEU A 43 -10.60 -9.84 15.83
CA LEU A 43 -9.39 -9.13 16.27
C LEU A 43 -9.51 -8.75 17.76
N ASN A 44 -8.83 -9.49 18.63
CA ASN A 44 -9.00 -9.36 20.09
C ASN A 44 -7.86 -8.57 20.76
N TYR A 45 -6.63 -9.07 20.66
CA TYR A 45 -5.47 -8.43 21.28
C TYR A 45 -4.26 -8.53 20.36
N ALA A 46 -3.60 -7.39 20.11
CA ALA A 46 -2.32 -7.31 19.43
C ALA A 46 -1.23 -6.82 20.39
N ILE A 47 -0.10 -7.52 20.41
CA ILE A 47 1.16 -7.05 21.01
C ILE A 47 2.11 -6.80 19.86
N VAL A 48 2.44 -5.54 19.60
CA VAL A 48 3.32 -5.12 18.52
C VAL A 48 4.75 -5.10 19.05
N ASP A 49 5.55 -6.06 18.63
CA ASP A 49 7.00 -5.97 18.82
C ASP A 49 7.57 -4.89 17.91
N GLU A 50 8.62 -4.20 18.35
CA GLU A 50 9.23 -3.09 17.60
C GLU A 50 8.22 -2.02 17.17
N VAL A 51 7.35 -1.64 18.13
CA VAL A 51 6.15 -0.81 17.90
C VAL A 51 6.43 0.53 17.23
N ASP A 52 7.55 1.17 17.50
CA ASP A 52 7.95 2.42 16.87
C ASP A 52 8.26 2.26 15.39
N TYR A 53 8.78 1.12 14.96
CA TYR A 53 8.96 0.89 13.55
C TYR A 53 7.66 0.56 12.83
N ILE A 54 6.86 -0.34 13.40
CA ILE A 54 5.62 -0.80 12.73
C ILE A 54 4.58 0.33 12.69
N LEU A 55 4.37 1.02 13.81
CA LEU A 55 3.30 2.00 13.95
C LEU A 55 3.69 3.44 13.58
N ILE A 56 4.99 3.72 13.33
CA ILE A 56 5.48 5.05 12.96
C ILE A 56 6.24 5.02 11.63
N ASP A 57 7.25 4.14 11.45
CA ASP A 57 8.03 4.09 10.20
C ASP A 57 7.27 3.47 9.03
N GLU A 58 6.73 2.28 9.23
CA GLU A 58 6.00 1.55 8.17
C GLU A 58 4.58 2.12 7.96
N ALA A 59 4.04 2.78 8.98
CA ALA A 59 2.73 3.44 8.94
C ALA A 59 2.67 4.68 8.02
N ARG A 60 3.71 4.93 7.21
CA ARG A 60 3.72 5.98 6.17
C ARG A 60 2.94 5.57 4.92
N THR A 61 2.81 4.28 4.64
CA THR A 61 2.14 3.76 3.45
C THR A 61 1.00 2.82 3.82
N PRO A 62 -0.20 2.96 3.23
CA PRO A 62 -1.30 2.04 3.47
C PRO A 62 -1.04 0.67 2.83
N LEU A 63 -1.73 -0.35 3.34
CA LEU A 63 -1.82 -1.66 2.71
C LEU A 63 -2.87 -1.61 1.60
N ILE A 64 -2.47 -1.96 0.38
CA ILE A 64 -3.34 -1.91 -0.80
C ILE A 64 -3.30 -3.25 -1.51
N ILE A 65 -4.48 -3.86 -1.72
CA ILE A 65 -4.66 -4.94 -2.69
C ILE A 65 -5.10 -4.31 -4.00
N SER A 66 -4.30 -4.49 -5.03
CA SER A 66 -4.67 -4.07 -6.38
C SER A 66 -5.00 -5.26 -7.28
N GLY A 67 -5.91 -5.04 -8.22
CA GLY A 67 -6.31 -6.00 -9.24
C GLY A 67 -6.17 -5.43 -10.64
N PRO A 68 -6.07 -6.29 -11.67
CA PRO A 68 -6.18 -5.84 -13.04
C PRO A 68 -7.59 -5.29 -13.28
N ALA A 69 -7.72 -4.08 -13.79
CA ALA A 69 -8.99 -3.56 -14.27
C ALA A 69 -9.54 -4.44 -15.42
N GLU A 70 -10.86 -4.62 -15.49
CA GLU A 70 -11.52 -5.15 -16.68
C GLU A 70 -11.35 -4.17 -17.86
N GLU A 71 -11.41 -4.70 -19.09
CA GLU A 71 -10.90 -4.05 -20.30
C GLU A 71 -11.34 -2.58 -20.51
N ALA A 72 -10.39 -1.66 -20.31
CA ALA A 72 -10.49 -0.25 -20.69
C ALA A 72 -9.62 0.12 -21.92
N ALA A 73 -8.83 -0.82 -22.47
CA ALA A 73 -7.89 -0.53 -23.55
C ALA A 73 -8.58 0.12 -24.76
N GLN A 74 -9.79 -0.33 -25.11
CA GLN A 74 -10.54 0.23 -26.23
C GLN A 74 -10.91 1.70 -25.99
N LYS A 75 -11.33 2.08 -24.78
CA LYS A 75 -11.66 3.47 -24.44
C LYS A 75 -10.44 4.36 -24.58
N TYR A 76 -9.30 3.93 -24.05
CA TYR A 76 -8.03 4.64 -24.22
C TYR A 76 -7.66 4.88 -25.68
N TYR A 77 -7.82 3.88 -26.56
CA TYR A 77 -7.60 4.07 -27.99
C TYR A 77 -8.61 5.05 -28.61
N THR A 78 -9.88 5.02 -28.19
CA THR A 78 -10.89 5.98 -28.65
C THR A 78 -10.52 7.41 -28.29
N PHE A 79 -10.14 7.68 -27.04
CA PHE A 79 -9.74 9.02 -26.60
C PHE A 79 -8.42 9.48 -27.24
N ALA A 80 -7.44 8.58 -27.41
CA ALA A 80 -6.21 8.88 -28.15
C ALA A 80 -6.46 9.25 -29.63
N ARG A 81 -7.61 8.86 -30.20
CA ARG A 81 -8.07 9.28 -31.54
C ARG A 81 -8.84 10.60 -31.53
N PHE A 82 -9.50 10.94 -30.43
CA PHE A 82 -10.34 12.14 -30.31
C PHE A 82 -9.54 13.38 -29.94
N VAL A 83 -8.69 13.28 -28.92
CA VAL A 83 -7.91 14.40 -28.40
C VAL A 83 -7.05 15.11 -29.47
N PRO A 84 -6.38 14.41 -30.43
CA PRO A 84 -5.62 15.08 -31.49
C PRO A 84 -6.47 15.94 -32.45
N GLN A 85 -7.80 15.85 -32.41
CA GLN A 85 -8.70 16.67 -33.22
C GLN A 85 -9.00 18.02 -32.55
N LEU A 86 -8.60 18.21 -31.30
CA LEU A 86 -8.76 19.45 -30.55
C LEU A 86 -7.67 20.45 -30.93
N VAL A 87 -8.06 21.72 -31.07
CA VAL A 87 -7.19 22.82 -31.46
C VAL A 87 -6.72 23.59 -30.22
N PRO A 88 -5.40 23.79 -30.04
CA PRO A 88 -4.88 24.60 -28.92
C PRO A 88 -5.44 26.03 -28.95
N GLU A 89 -5.67 26.62 -27.77
CA GLU A 89 -6.22 27.98 -27.56
C GLU A 89 -7.67 28.20 -28.02
N GLU A 90 -8.23 27.31 -28.83
CA GLU A 90 -9.64 27.30 -29.21
C GLU A 90 -10.43 26.28 -28.37
N ASP A 91 -10.02 25.01 -28.40
CA ASP A 91 -10.71 23.90 -27.75
C ASP A 91 -10.15 23.61 -26.34
N TYR A 92 -8.91 24.00 -26.04
CA TYR A 92 -8.31 23.83 -24.72
C TYR A 92 -7.20 24.85 -24.46
N THR A 93 -6.96 25.14 -23.18
CA THR A 93 -5.89 25.99 -22.67
C THR A 93 -4.88 25.17 -21.87
N ILE A 94 -3.65 25.67 -21.78
CA ILE A 94 -2.55 25.03 -21.05
C ILE A 94 -2.08 25.97 -19.94
N ASP A 95 -2.10 25.50 -18.70
CA ASP A 95 -1.39 26.14 -17.63
C ASP A 95 0.02 25.53 -17.52
N ALA A 96 1.02 26.28 -17.99
CA ALA A 96 2.41 25.86 -17.96
C ALA A 96 3.01 25.84 -16.54
N LYS A 97 2.44 26.59 -15.60
CA LYS A 97 2.93 26.66 -14.22
C LYS A 97 2.45 25.46 -13.42
N ASP A 98 1.19 25.09 -13.59
CA ASP A 98 0.58 23.97 -12.86
C ASP A 98 0.57 22.65 -13.66
N ARG A 99 1.17 22.65 -14.87
CA ARG A 99 1.18 21.50 -15.80
C ARG A 99 -0.23 20.91 -15.93
N ALA A 100 -1.20 21.76 -16.23
CA ALA A 100 -2.59 21.36 -16.43
C ALA A 100 -3.04 21.72 -17.86
N ALA A 101 -3.97 20.92 -18.40
CA ALA A 101 -4.65 21.22 -19.65
C ALA A 101 -6.16 21.20 -19.36
N MET A 102 -6.86 22.27 -19.73
CA MET A 102 -8.29 22.44 -19.47
C MET A 102 -9.04 22.68 -20.76
N LEU A 103 -10.18 22.02 -20.95
CA LEU A 103 -11.05 22.28 -22.10
C LEU A 103 -11.71 23.65 -21.96
N THR A 104 -11.85 24.36 -23.08
CA THR A 104 -12.73 25.53 -23.18
C THR A 104 -14.17 25.08 -23.41
N ASP A 105 -15.15 25.99 -23.29
CA ASP A 105 -16.55 25.70 -23.60
C ASP A 105 -16.74 25.14 -25.03
N ALA A 106 -15.93 25.64 -25.98
CA ALA A 106 -15.91 25.14 -27.36
C ALA A 106 -15.39 23.70 -27.43
N GLY A 107 -14.30 23.39 -26.71
CA GLY A 107 -13.75 22.04 -26.63
C GLY A 107 -14.67 21.04 -25.95
N VAL A 108 -15.38 21.47 -24.88
CA VAL A 108 -16.40 20.66 -24.20
C VAL A 108 -17.51 20.28 -25.19
N THR A 109 -18.08 21.27 -25.88
CA THR A 109 -19.15 21.05 -26.87
C THR A 109 -18.71 20.10 -27.99
N LYS A 110 -17.47 20.25 -28.46
CA LYS A 110 -16.89 19.38 -29.50
C LYS A 110 -16.69 17.95 -29.00
N MET A 111 -16.20 17.78 -27.78
CA MET A 111 -16.01 16.48 -27.15
C MET A 111 -17.34 15.77 -26.88
N GLU A 112 -18.35 16.48 -26.39
CA GLU A 112 -19.71 15.93 -26.20
C GLU A 112 -20.28 15.39 -27.51
N SER A 113 -20.12 16.12 -28.61
CA SER A 113 -20.55 15.69 -29.94
C SER A 113 -19.85 14.40 -30.40
N LEU A 114 -18.52 14.31 -30.18
CA LEU A 114 -17.74 13.11 -30.51
C LEU A 114 -18.13 11.90 -29.64
N LEU A 115 -18.29 12.13 -28.33
CA LEU A 115 -18.65 11.08 -27.37
C LEU A 115 -20.07 10.57 -27.55
N ARG A 116 -21.01 11.46 -27.88
CA ARG A 116 -22.40 11.09 -28.20
C ARG A 116 -22.48 10.20 -29.44
N ARG A 117 -21.65 10.45 -30.46
CA ARG A 117 -21.60 9.62 -31.68
C ARG A 117 -21.10 8.19 -31.42
N GLU A 118 -20.20 8.01 -30.45
CA GLU A 118 -19.70 6.69 -30.05
C GLU A 118 -20.55 6.03 -28.94
N GLY A 119 -21.63 6.69 -28.47
CA GLY A 119 -22.48 6.17 -27.40
C GLY A 119 -21.78 6.09 -26.04
N LEU A 120 -20.75 6.90 -25.80
CA LEU A 120 -19.97 6.89 -24.55
C LEU A 120 -20.52 7.84 -23.49
N LEU A 121 -21.39 8.78 -23.87
CA LEU A 121 -22.00 9.77 -22.97
C LEU A 121 -23.29 9.20 -22.36
N LYS A 122 -23.38 9.13 -21.03
CA LYS A 122 -24.57 8.65 -20.30
C LYS A 122 -25.60 9.76 -20.03
N ALA A 123 -25.13 11.00 -19.84
CA ALA A 123 -25.96 12.20 -19.69
C ALA A 123 -25.52 13.29 -20.70
N PRO A 124 -26.37 14.30 -21.03
CA PRO A 124 -26.09 15.27 -22.09
C PRO A 124 -24.87 16.16 -21.86
N ASP A 125 -24.59 16.49 -20.61
CA ASP A 125 -23.47 17.31 -20.14
C ASP A 125 -22.26 16.44 -19.81
N LEU A 126 -21.09 16.77 -20.36
CA LEU A 126 -19.84 16.06 -20.10
C LEU A 126 -19.47 15.99 -18.61
N TYR A 127 -19.79 17.03 -17.84
CA TYR A 127 -19.41 17.12 -16.42
C TYR A 127 -20.48 16.57 -15.47
N ASP A 128 -21.53 15.95 -16.01
CA ASP A 128 -22.51 15.22 -15.21
C ASP A 128 -21.82 14.09 -14.39
N PRO A 129 -22.15 13.90 -13.11
CA PRO A 129 -21.56 12.86 -12.27
C PRO A 129 -21.64 11.44 -12.87
N SER A 130 -22.67 11.14 -13.66
CA SER A 130 -22.80 9.85 -14.35
C SER A 130 -21.73 9.60 -15.43
N ASN A 131 -21.12 10.68 -15.96
CA ASN A 131 -20.08 10.66 -16.98
C ASN A 131 -18.65 10.64 -16.39
N TYR A 132 -18.49 10.59 -15.06
CA TYR A 132 -17.19 10.69 -14.37
C TYR A 132 -16.06 9.88 -15.03
N THR A 133 -16.30 8.59 -15.29
CA THR A 133 -15.29 7.69 -15.90
C THR A 133 -14.84 8.16 -17.29
N VAL A 134 -15.75 8.74 -18.08
CA VAL A 134 -15.48 9.27 -19.42
C VAL A 134 -14.60 10.50 -19.33
N THR A 135 -14.89 11.38 -18.37
CA THR A 135 -14.13 12.59 -18.10
C THR A 135 -12.70 12.28 -17.64
N GLN A 136 -12.51 11.22 -16.84
CA GLN A 136 -11.17 10.76 -16.44
C GLN A 136 -10.31 10.30 -17.63
N TYR A 137 -10.89 9.50 -18.55
CA TYR A 137 -10.17 9.07 -19.74
C TYR A 137 -9.83 10.24 -20.66
N LEU A 138 -10.74 11.21 -20.78
CA LEU A 138 -10.53 12.43 -21.55
C LEU A 138 -9.40 13.28 -20.98
N ASP A 139 -9.42 13.54 -19.67
CA ASP A 139 -8.38 14.33 -18.98
C ASP A 139 -7.01 13.64 -19.11
N SER A 140 -6.95 12.33 -18.88
CA SER A 140 -5.72 11.55 -19.03
C SER A 140 -5.18 11.59 -20.45
N ALA A 141 -6.04 11.47 -21.46
CA ALA A 141 -5.66 11.55 -22.86
C ALA A 141 -5.23 12.96 -23.27
N LEU A 142 -5.91 14.00 -22.77
CA LEU A 142 -5.56 15.41 -23.01
C LEU A 142 -4.20 15.73 -22.41
N LYS A 143 -3.98 15.39 -21.13
CA LYS A 143 -2.69 15.52 -20.46
C LYS A 143 -1.60 14.76 -21.20
N ALA A 144 -1.82 13.48 -21.55
CA ALA A 144 -0.87 12.67 -22.31
C ALA A 144 -0.52 13.30 -23.65
N HIS A 145 -1.50 13.87 -24.37
CA HIS A 145 -1.29 14.48 -25.67
C HIS A 145 -0.49 15.78 -25.57
N VAL A 146 -0.89 16.67 -24.67
CA VAL A 146 -0.47 18.07 -24.61
C VAL A 146 0.79 18.28 -23.77
N LEU A 147 0.86 17.65 -22.59
CA LEU A 147 1.89 17.92 -21.59
C LEU A 147 3.10 16.99 -21.70
N TYR A 148 2.89 15.75 -22.15
CA TYR A 148 3.91 14.71 -22.17
C TYR A 148 4.43 14.46 -23.59
N ARG A 149 5.72 14.73 -23.79
CA ARG A 149 6.42 14.64 -25.07
C ARG A 149 7.34 13.43 -25.09
N ARG A 150 7.27 12.70 -26.19
CA ARG A 150 8.20 11.64 -26.53
C ARG A 150 9.62 12.21 -26.67
N ASP A 151 10.61 11.43 -26.23
CA ASP A 151 12.03 11.74 -26.19
C ASP A 151 12.42 12.90 -25.26
N LYS A 152 11.47 13.37 -24.42
CA LYS A 152 11.72 14.32 -23.34
C LYS A 152 11.24 13.77 -22.00
N ASP A 153 9.95 13.47 -21.89
CA ASP A 153 9.32 13.01 -20.65
C ASP A 153 9.28 11.47 -20.58
N TYR A 154 9.24 10.81 -21.74
CA TYR A 154 9.30 9.35 -21.87
C TYR A 154 9.89 8.94 -23.22
N VAL A 155 10.33 7.69 -23.33
CA VAL A 155 10.73 7.05 -24.61
C VAL A 155 9.91 5.78 -24.84
N VAL A 156 9.79 5.37 -26.10
CA VAL A 156 9.18 4.08 -26.46
C VAL A 156 10.28 3.12 -26.90
N LYS A 157 10.45 2.03 -26.15
CA LYS A 157 11.47 1.00 -26.43
C LYS A 157 10.87 -0.39 -26.25
N ASP A 158 11.18 -1.31 -27.16
CA ASP A 158 10.70 -2.70 -27.14
C ASP A 158 9.16 -2.83 -27.01
N GLY A 159 8.42 -1.86 -27.58
CA GLY A 159 6.97 -1.81 -27.48
C GLY A 159 6.47 -1.50 -26.06
N GLN A 160 7.22 -0.72 -25.28
CA GLN A 160 6.83 -0.22 -23.96
C GLN A 160 7.19 1.25 -23.79
N VAL A 161 6.38 1.98 -23.02
CA VAL A 161 6.66 3.36 -22.61
C VAL A 161 7.57 3.33 -21.37
N ILE A 162 8.70 4.01 -21.43
CA ILE A 162 9.67 4.12 -20.32
C ILE A 162 9.84 5.59 -19.98
N ILE A 163 9.64 5.94 -18.70
CA ILE A 163 9.74 7.32 -18.23
C ILE A 163 11.20 7.78 -18.27
N VAL A 164 11.43 9.02 -18.68
CA VAL A 164 12.73 9.69 -18.60
C VAL A 164 12.73 10.59 -17.38
N ASP A 165 13.75 10.47 -16.54
CA ASP A 165 13.96 11.37 -15.41
C ASP A 165 14.33 12.78 -15.90
N GLU A 166 13.56 13.80 -15.50
CA GLU A 166 13.69 15.17 -16.00
C GLU A 166 15.02 15.83 -15.64
N PHE A 167 15.68 15.40 -14.56
CA PHE A 167 16.91 16.00 -14.08
C PHE A 167 18.16 15.32 -14.63
N THR A 168 18.10 14.00 -14.79
CA THR A 168 19.27 13.17 -15.13
C THR A 168 19.21 12.61 -16.55
N GLY A 169 18.05 12.64 -17.21
CA GLY A 169 17.84 12.02 -18.52
C GLY A 169 17.89 10.49 -18.49
N ARG A 170 17.94 9.86 -17.31
CA ARG A 170 18.01 8.40 -17.15
C ARG A 170 16.67 7.75 -17.42
N LEU A 171 16.70 6.56 -18.00
CA LEU A 171 15.52 5.73 -18.24
C LEU A 171 15.08 5.03 -16.95
N MET A 172 13.85 5.30 -16.51
CA MET A 172 13.27 4.75 -15.29
C MET A 172 12.44 3.50 -15.58
N PHE A 173 13.13 2.35 -15.65
CA PHE A 173 12.48 1.05 -15.82
C PHE A 173 11.61 0.67 -14.63
N GLY A 174 10.43 0.11 -14.90
CA GLY A 174 9.47 -0.33 -13.87
C GLY A 174 8.63 0.78 -13.24
N ARG A 175 8.91 2.06 -13.52
CA ARG A 175 8.08 3.18 -13.10
C ARG A 175 6.98 3.47 -14.13
N ARG A 176 5.79 3.81 -13.64
CA ARG A 176 4.62 4.15 -14.46
C ARG A 176 3.97 5.42 -13.93
N TYR A 177 3.32 6.17 -14.82
CA TYR A 177 2.50 7.30 -14.41
C TYR A 177 1.18 6.78 -13.82
N SER A 178 0.64 7.46 -12.81
CA SER A 178 -0.61 7.12 -12.14
C SER A 178 -1.84 7.56 -12.94
N GLU A 179 -3.04 7.22 -12.43
CA GLU A 179 -4.33 7.77 -12.88
C GLU A 179 -4.63 7.57 -14.38
N GLY A 180 -4.22 6.44 -14.95
CA GLY A 180 -4.50 6.15 -16.36
C GLY A 180 -3.65 6.94 -17.35
N LEU A 181 -2.82 7.89 -16.88
CA LEU A 181 -1.96 8.70 -17.74
C LEU A 181 -0.94 7.84 -18.50
N HIS A 182 -0.38 6.81 -17.86
CA HIS A 182 0.58 5.93 -18.52
C HIS A 182 -0.09 5.13 -19.65
N GLN A 183 -1.32 4.65 -19.41
CA GLN A 183 -2.15 3.96 -20.40
C GLN A 183 -2.56 4.91 -21.53
N ALA A 184 -2.87 6.16 -21.22
CA ALA A 184 -3.15 7.19 -22.21
C ALA A 184 -1.92 7.49 -23.09
N ILE A 185 -0.72 7.51 -22.52
CA ILE A 185 0.54 7.63 -23.29
C ILE A 185 0.79 6.38 -24.13
N GLU A 186 0.58 5.18 -23.58
CA GLU A 186 0.65 3.92 -24.33
C GLU A 186 -0.32 3.93 -25.52
N ALA A 187 -1.54 4.43 -25.32
CA ALA A 187 -2.55 4.58 -26.37
C ALA A 187 -2.16 5.63 -27.43
N LYS A 188 -1.68 6.81 -26.98
CA LYS A 188 -1.16 7.89 -27.84
C LYS A 188 -0.08 7.38 -28.78
N GLU A 189 0.86 6.58 -28.27
CA GLU A 189 1.99 6.04 -29.02
C GLU A 189 1.68 4.71 -29.73
N ARG A 190 0.41 4.25 -29.68
CA ARG A 190 -0.06 2.99 -30.28
C ARG A 190 0.71 1.75 -29.80
N VAL A 191 1.14 1.80 -28.54
CA VAL A 191 1.76 0.70 -27.83
C VAL A 191 0.68 -0.20 -27.21
N LYS A 192 1.02 -1.45 -26.92
CA LYS A 192 0.10 -2.35 -26.19
C LYS A 192 -0.16 -1.78 -24.80
N ILE A 193 -1.40 -1.35 -24.57
CA ILE A 193 -1.84 -0.85 -23.28
C ILE A 193 -1.78 -1.98 -22.27
N GLN A 194 -1.03 -1.79 -21.19
CA GLN A 194 -1.07 -2.75 -20.10
C GLN A 194 -2.25 -2.43 -19.19
N ARG A 195 -2.85 -3.47 -18.60
CA ARG A 195 -4.02 -3.30 -17.73
C ARG A 195 -3.74 -2.31 -16.62
N GLU A 196 -4.74 -1.50 -16.30
CA GLU A 196 -4.70 -0.66 -15.13
C GLU A 196 -4.71 -1.50 -13.87
N SER A 197 -4.11 -0.95 -12.83
CA SER A 197 -4.16 -1.49 -11.49
C SER A 197 -5.21 -0.68 -10.74
N VAL A 198 -6.33 -1.31 -10.40
CA VAL A 198 -7.38 -0.69 -9.57
C VAL A 198 -7.25 -1.15 -8.13
N THR A 199 -7.49 -0.26 -7.18
CA THR A 199 -7.50 -0.58 -5.76
C THR A 199 -8.75 -1.38 -5.42
N LEU A 200 -8.58 -2.66 -5.08
CA LEU A 200 -9.68 -3.53 -4.68
C LEU A 200 -10.03 -3.35 -3.19
N ALA A 201 -8.99 -3.20 -2.37
CA ALA A 201 -9.13 -3.00 -0.94
C ALA A 201 -7.91 -2.24 -0.40
N SER A 202 -8.12 -1.36 0.57
CA SER A 202 -7.05 -0.61 1.21
C SER A 202 -7.36 -0.34 2.68
N ILE A 203 -6.33 -0.35 3.53
CA ILE A 203 -6.39 0.08 4.94
C ILE A 203 -5.02 0.60 5.38
N THR A 204 -5.01 1.64 6.22
CA THR A 204 -3.77 2.10 6.88
C THR A 204 -3.39 1.19 8.05
N PHE A 205 -2.10 1.11 8.39
CA PHE A 205 -1.69 0.36 9.60
C PHE A 205 -2.34 0.93 10.85
N GLN A 206 -2.47 2.26 10.92
CA GLN A 206 -3.12 2.97 11.99
C GLN A 206 -4.54 2.44 12.24
N ASN A 207 -5.39 2.47 11.21
CA ASN A 207 -6.76 2.00 11.34
C ASN A 207 -6.84 0.48 11.51
N TYR A 208 -5.95 -0.30 10.88
CA TYR A 208 -5.92 -1.73 11.09
C TYR A 208 -5.67 -2.11 12.57
N PHE A 209 -4.66 -1.52 13.21
CA PHE A 209 -4.35 -1.83 14.62
C PHE A 209 -5.40 -1.26 15.59
N ARG A 210 -6.10 -0.17 15.24
CA ARG A 210 -7.24 0.35 16.01
C ARG A 210 -8.44 -0.60 16.05
N LEU A 211 -8.56 -1.56 15.13
CA LEU A 211 -9.63 -2.57 15.13
C LEU A 211 -9.50 -3.59 16.27
N TYR A 212 -8.31 -3.74 16.86
CA TYR A 212 -8.11 -4.67 17.97
C TYR A 212 -8.73 -4.12 19.25
N LYS A 213 -9.48 -4.97 19.98
CA LYS A 213 -10.09 -4.56 21.26
C LYS A 213 -9.07 -4.11 22.30
N LYS A 214 -7.86 -4.67 22.24
CA LYS A 214 -6.71 -4.25 23.04
C LYS A 214 -5.49 -4.17 22.13
N LEU A 215 -4.69 -3.13 22.34
CA LEU A 215 -3.41 -2.93 21.66
C LEU A 215 -2.34 -2.67 22.71
N ALA A 216 -1.18 -3.28 22.54
CA ALA A 216 0.02 -3.02 23.32
C ALA A 216 1.23 -3.12 22.39
N GLY A 217 2.36 -2.58 22.83
CA GLY A 217 3.61 -2.73 22.08
C GLY A 217 4.83 -2.60 22.97
N MET A 218 5.97 -3.01 22.42
CA MET A 218 7.27 -2.93 23.08
C MET A 218 8.33 -2.46 22.10
N THR A 219 9.27 -1.66 22.60
CA THR A 219 10.44 -1.16 21.87
C THR A 219 11.40 -0.49 22.86
N GLY A 220 12.66 -0.35 22.51
CA GLY A 220 13.64 0.42 23.28
C GLY A 220 13.50 1.94 23.15
N THR A 221 12.73 2.45 22.18
CA THR A 221 12.81 3.85 21.76
C THR A 221 11.46 4.57 21.60
N ALA A 222 10.41 4.15 22.31
CA ALA A 222 9.06 4.72 22.17
C ALA A 222 8.88 6.14 22.73
N VAL A 223 9.73 6.58 23.67
CA VAL A 223 9.49 7.81 24.46
C VAL A 223 9.41 9.06 23.58
N THR A 224 10.19 9.13 22.50
CA THR A 224 10.17 10.30 21.60
C THR A 224 8.85 10.47 20.87
N GLU A 225 8.15 9.37 20.61
CA GLU A 225 6.88 9.32 19.86
C GLU A 225 5.66 9.16 20.79
N ALA A 226 5.82 9.36 22.11
CA ALA A 226 4.76 9.14 23.08
C ALA A 226 3.49 9.96 22.78
N GLU A 227 3.66 11.19 22.29
CA GLU A 227 2.53 12.03 21.88
C GLU A 227 1.78 11.46 20.66
N GLU A 228 2.51 10.92 19.68
CA GLU A 228 1.92 10.27 18.51
C GLU A 228 1.18 8.98 18.90
N PHE A 229 1.79 8.14 19.74
CA PHE A 229 1.16 6.93 20.27
C PHE A 229 -0.14 7.23 21.02
N SER A 230 -0.15 8.27 21.85
CA SER A 230 -1.34 8.68 22.60
C SER A 230 -2.44 9.23 21.69
N LYS A 231 -2.08 10.09 20.72
CA LYS A 231 -3.05 10.73 19.82
C LYS A 231 -3.67 9.78 18.80
N ILE A 232 -2.87 8.91 18.18
CA ILE A 232 -3.32 8.05 17.07
C ILE A 232 -3.86 6.72 17.59
N TYR A 233 -3.19 6.11 18.56
CA TYR A 233 -3.46 4.74 19.00
C TYR A 233 -4.03 4.64 20.42
N HIS A 234 -4.12 5.76 21.15
CA HIS A 234 -4.50 5.79 22.58
C HIS A 234 -3.59 4.89 23.43
N LEU A 235 -2.30 4.87 23.10
CA LEU A 235 -1.28 4.12 23.82
C LEU A 235 -0.43 5.06 24.67
N ASP A 236 -0.37 4.78 25.97
CA ASP A 236 0.56 5.43 26.89
C ASP A 236 1.92 4.75 26.84
N VAL A 237 2.99 5.55 26.86
CA VAL A 237 4.37 5.06 26.87
C VAL A 237 4.90 5.03 28.30
N MET A 238 5.27 3.84 28.78
CA MET A 238 5.89 3.66 30.09
C MET A 238 7.34 3.22 29.94
N VAL A 239 8.25 3.94 30.60
CA VAL A 239 9.67 3.58 30.64
C VAL A 239 9.88 2.53 31.73
N ILE A 240 10.19 1.31 31.33
CA ILE A 240 10.56 0.23 32.25
C ILE A 240 12.03 0.41 32.66
N PRO A 241 12.37 0.42 33.96
CA PRO A 241 13.76 0.47 34.40
C PRO A 241 14.58 -0.70 33.85
N THR A 242 15.83 -0.43 33.52
CA THR A 242 16.74 -1.48 33.05
C THR A 242 17.06 -2.47 34.18
N ASN A 243 17.28 -3.74 33.84
CA ASN A 243 17.65 -4.78 34.81
C ASN A 243 18.98 -4.48 35.53
N ARG A 244 19.94 -3.89 34.80
CA ARG A 244 21.23 -3.43 35.32
C ARG A 244 21.45 -1.96 34.94
N ALA A 245 22.30 -1.27 35.70
CA ALA A 245 22.63 0.13 35.43
C ALA A 245 23.31 0.26 34.07
N MET A 246 22.87 1.21 33.26
CA MET A 246 23.46 1.49 31.95
C MET A 246 24.75 2.30 32.15
N ILE A 247 25.88 1.76 31.68
CA ILE A 247 27.22 2.38 31.83
C ILE A 247 27.89 2.69 30.49
N ARG A 248 27.16 2.61 29.38
CA ARG A 248 27.67 2.93 28.04
C ARG A 248 28.10 4.40 27.99
N THR A 249 29.25 4.65 27.37
CA THR A 249 29.75 6.01 27.13
C THR A 249 29.36 6.48 25.73
N ASP A 250 28.47 7.45 25.64
CA ASP A 250 28.08 8.09 24.37
C ASP A 250 28.95 9.33 24.14
N SER A 251 29.85 9.26 23.14
CA SER A 251 30.78 10.34 22.78
C SER A 251 30.07 11.44 21.98
N ALA A 252 30.63 12.65 22.02
CA ALA A 252 30.16 13.74 21.16
C ALA A 252 30.38 13.42 19.68
N ASP A 253 29.54 14.00 18.82
CA ASP A 253 29.64 13.84 17.38
C ASP A 253 30.93 14.48 16.85
N GLN A 254 31.60 13.81 15.91
CA GLN A 254 32.68 14.40 15.13
C GLN A 254 32.15 14.91 13.80
N ILE A 255 32.16 16.24 13.64
CA ILE A 255 31.64 16.91 12.46
C ILE A 255 32.79 17.26 11.52
N TYR A 256 32.65 16.85 10.26
CA TYR A 256 33.59 17.06 9.17
C TYR A 256 32.96 17.92 8.09
N ARG A 257 33.82 18.58 7.31
CA ARG A 257 33.37 19.45 6.24
C ARG A 257 32.86 18.68 5.02
N ASN A 258 33.52 17.60 4.65
CA ASN A 258 33.17 16.76 3.51
C ASN A 258 33.10 15.28 3.89
N GLU A 259 32.41 14.50 3.05
CA GLU A 259 32.17 13.08 3.28
C GLU A 259 33.45 12.25 3.19
N GLU A 260 34.42 12.65 2.37
CA GLU A 260 35.70 11.94 2.23
C GLU A 260 36.52 11.99 3.54
N ALA A 261 36.66 13.17 4.15
CA ALA A 261 37.36 13.35 5.42
C ALA A 261 36.67 12.58 6.55
N LYS A 262 35.33 12.62 6.58
CA LYS A 262 34.50 11.84 7.51
C LYS A 262 34.81 10.34 7.41
N PHE A 263 34.75 9.76 6.21
CA PHE A 263 35.00 8.32 6.03
C PHE A 263 36.45 7.93 6.30
N ARG A 264 37.43 8.79 5.98
CA ARG A 264 38.83 8.56 6.39
C ARG A 264 38.95 8.46 7.91
N ALA A 265 38.29 9.35 8.65
CA ALA A 265 38.32 9.34 10.10
C ALA A 265 37.63 8.10 10.69
N VAL A 266 36.46 7.72 10.17
CA VAL A 266 35.76 6.48 10.52
C VAL A 266 36.68 5.26 10.33
N VAL A 267 37.34 5.14 9.18
CA VAL A 267 38.24 4.02 8.89
C VAL A 267 39.44 4.00 9.83
N ASN A 268 40.01 5.16 10.18
CA ASN A 268 41.11 5.24 11.14
C ASN A 268 40.69 4.80 12.56
N GLU A 269 39.48 5.16 13.01
CA GLU A 269 38.96 4.69 14.30
C GLU A 269 38.73 3.18 14.29
N ILE A 270 38.10 2.64 13.23
CA ILE A 270 37.89 1.20 13.06
C ILE A 270 39.23 0.45 13.07
N GLU A 271 40.24 0.95 12.37
CA GLU A 271 41.59 0.35 12.31
C GLU A 271 42.24 0.29 13.70
N SER A 272 42.18 1.39 14.46
CA SER A 272 42.72 1.41 15.84
C SER A 272 42.03 0.38 16.73
N LEU A 273 40.70 0.35 16.73
CA LEU A 273 39.92 -0.54 17.57
C LEU A 273 40.06 -2.02 17.17
N HIS A 274 40.14 -2.29 15.86
CA HIS A 274 40.38 -3.63 15.35
C HIS A 274 41.76 -4.17 15.74
N ASN A 275 42.79 -3.31 15.66
CA ASN A 275 44.14 -3.65 16.12
C ASN A 275 44.19 -3.95 17.63
N GLU A 276 43.37 -3.27 18.42
CA GLU A 276 43.16 -3.54 19.85
C GLU A 276 42.28 -4.77 20.12
N GLN A 277 41.72 -5.40 19.08
CA GLN A 277 40.79 -6.54 19.17
C GLN A 277 39.43 -6.19 19.82
N ARG A 278 39.03 -4.92 19.79
CA ARG A 278 37.72 -4.49 20.25
C ARG A 278 36.68 -4.64 19.14
N PRO A 279 35.50 -5.23 19.40
CA PRO A 279 34.45 -5.36 18.39
C PRO A 279 33.85 -4.00 18.02
N VAL A 280 33.57 -3.81 16.73
CA VAL A 280 33.01 -2.58 16.17
C VAL A 280 31.78 -2.88 15.31
N LEU A 281 30.69 -2.18 15.61
CA LEU A 281 29.49 -2.13 14.76
C LEU A 281 29.40 -0.76 14.10
N VAL A 282 29.36 -0.72 12.78
CA VAL A 282 29.22 0.51 11.99
C VAL A 282 27.84 0.57 11.37
N GLY A 283 27.05 1.59 11.69
CA GLY A 283 25.75 1.86 11.11
C GLY A 283 25.84 2.88 9.98
N THR A 284 25.32 2.54 8.81
CA THR A 284 25.24 3.42 7.62
C THR A 284 23.80 3.58 7.14
N THR A 285 23.49 4.69 6.48
CA THR A 285 22.14 5.03 6.03
C THR A 285 21.71 4.34 4.73
N SER A 286 22.67 3.92 3.90
CA SER A 286 22.40 3.35 2.58
C SER A 286 23.36 2.21 2.24
N ILE A 287 22.91 1.33 1.33
CA ILE A 287 23.74 0.22 0.81
C ILE A 287 24.98 0.77 0.10
N GLU A 288 24.85 1.85 -0.67
CA GLU A 288 25.97 2.47 -1.39
C GLU A 288 27.08 2.93 -0.44
N LYS A 289 26.70 3.53 0.70
CA LYS A 289 27.67 3.95 1.73
C LYS A 289 28.28 2.77 2.47
N SER A 290 27.50 1.72 2.73
CA SER A 290 28.03 0.44 3.26
C SER A 290 29.10 -0.16 2.34
N GLU A 291 28.83 -0.27 1.04
CA GLU A 291 29.78 -0.81 0.06
C GLU A 291 31.01 0.11 -0.09
N SER A 292 30.81 1.43 -0.13
CA SER A 292 31.91 2.40 -0.19
C SER A 292 32.83 2.31 1.02
N LEU A 293 32.27 2.16 2.22
CA LEU A 293 33.05 1.93 3.44
C LEU A 293 33.77 0.57 3.41
N SER A 294 33.08 -0.48 2.93
CA SER A 294 33.65 -1.81 2.75
C SER A 294 34.89 -1.79 1.86
N ASP A 295 34.85 -1.07 0.73
CA ASP A 295 35.99 -0.88 -0.16
C ASP A 295 37.17 -0.18 0.53
N LEU A 296 36.91 0.82 1.38
CA LEU A 296 37.95 1.50 2.15
C LEU A 296 38.58 0.57 3.20
N LEU A 297 37.78 -0.24 3.89
CA LEU A 297 38.26 -1.24 4.86
C LEU A 297 39.07 -2.35 4.18
N MET A 298 38.64 -2.82 2.99
CA MET A 298 39.39 -3.79 2.19
C MET A 298 40.77 -3.24 1.79
N LYS A 299 40.86 -1.96 1.39
CA LYS A 299 42.14 -1.31 1.07
C LYS A 299 43.10 -1.23 2.27
N ARG A 300 42.56 -1.19 3.50
CA ARG A 300 43.34 -1.23 4.75
C ARG A 300 43.62 -2.65 5.25
N GLY A 301 43.08 -3.68 4.59
CA GLY A 301 43.27 -5.08 4.98
C GLY A 301 42.49 -5.49 6.23
N ILE A 302 41.42 -4.76 6.58
CA ILE A 302 40.60 -5.04 7.77
C ILE A 302 39.49 -6.04 7.41
N PRO A 303 39.48 -7.25 7.99
CA PRO A 303 38.40 -8.21 7.79
C PRO A 303 37.10 -7.66 8.39
N HIS A 304 36.03 -7.67 7.62
CA HIS A 304 34.72 -7.17 8.06
C HIS A 304 33.58 -7.91 7.37
N GLN A 305 32.38 -7.76 7.93
CA GLN A 305 31.13 -8.28 7.36
C GLN A 305 30.20 -7.13 7.00
N VAL A 306 29.48 -7.23 5.87
CA VAL A 306 28.53 -6.21 5.42
C VAL A 306 27.10 -6.78 5.40
N LEU A 307 26.16 -6.02 5.96
CA LEU A 307 24.77 -6.43 6.12
C LEU A 307 23.83 -5.43 5.46
N ASN A 308 23.17 -5.89 4.41
CA ASN A 308 22.40 -5.07 3.47
C ASN A 308 20.88 -5.34 3.52
N ALA A 309 20.37 -5.99 4.57
CA ALA A 309 18.96 -6.35 4.74
C ALA A 309 18.37 -7.21 3.60
N LYS A 310 19.20 -8.04 2.95
CA LYS A 310 18.79 -8.92 1.83
C LYS A 310 18.52 -10.35 2.27
N ASN A 311 19.22 -10.85 3.29
CA ASN A 311 19.08 -12.23 3.75
C ASN A 311 19.05 -12.29 5.28
N HIS A 312 17.85 -12.19 5.86
CA HIS A 312 17.66 -12.10 7.30
C HIS A 312 18.29 -13.26 8.09
N GLU A 313 18.18 -14.51 7.61
CA GLU A 313 18.75 -15.67 8.35
C GLU A 313 20.28 -15.61 8.41
N LYS A 314 20.94 -15.33 7.28
CA LYS A 314 22.40 -15.22 7.24
C LYS A 314 22.89 -14.01 8.02
N GLU A 315 22.20 -12.88 7.89
CA GLU A 315 22.54 -11.64 8.60
C GLU A 315 22.37 -11.78 10.10
N ALA A 316 21.34 -12.50 10.56
CA ALA A 316 21.15 -12.81 11.97
C ALA A 316 22.32 -13.63 12.53
N TYR A 317 22.79 -14.63 11.79
CA TYR A 317 23.97 -15.40 12.20
C TYR A 317 25.22 -14.52 12.31
N ILE A 318 25.44 -13.63 11.34
CA ILE A 318 26.61 -12.73 11.36
C ILE A 318 26.54 -11.75 12.54
N ILE A 319 25.38 -11.14 12.78
CA ILE A 319 25.18 -10.18 13.88
C ILE A 319 25.36 -10.84 15.23
N ALA A 320 24.89 -12.08 15.39
CA ALA A 320 25.09 -12.83 16.64
C ALA A 320 26.57 -13.04 16.97
N GLN A 321 27.47 -13.00 15.98
CA GLN A 321 28.93 -13.08 16.17
C GLN A 321 29.63 -11.70 16.18
N ALA A 322 28.90 -10.59 16.02
CA ALA A 322 29.50 -9.26 15.93
C ALA A 322 30.17 -8.79 17.24
N GLY A 323 29.92 -9.47 18.36
CA GLY A 323 30.53 -9.18 19.65
C GLY A 323 31.86 -9.92 19.90
N GLU A 324 32.40 -10.66 18.94
CA GLU A 324 33.69 -11.35 19.08
C GLU A 324 34.88 -10.39 19.12
N PRO A 325 35.99 -10.77 19.79
CA PRO A 325 37.22 -9.99 19.75
C PRO A 325 37.67 -9.69 18.31
N GLY A 326 37.82 -8.40 17.99
CA GLY A 326 38.26 -7.91 16.69
C GLY A 326 37.21 -7.97 15.57
N ALA A 327 35.97 -8.38 15.84
CA ALA A 327 34.93 -8.37 14.82
C ALA A 327 34.58 -6.95 14.34
N VAL A 328 34.51 -6.75 13.03
CA VAL A 328 34.05 -5.51 12.41
C VAL A 328 32.82 -5.81 11.56
N THR A 329 31.70 -5.21 11.89
CA THR A 329 30.42 -5.43 11.22
C THR A 329 29.86 -4.10 10.73
N VAL A 330 29.62 -4.00 9.43
CA VAL A 330 28.98 -2.85 8.78
C VAL A 330 27.53 -3.21 8.50
N ALA A 331 26.60 -2.44 9.03
CA ALA A 331 25.17 -2.66 8.90
C ALA A 331 24.48 -1.42 8.32
N THR A 332 23.65 -1.63 7.31
CA THR A 332 22.63 -0.66 6.89
C THR A 332 21.51 -0.58 7.94
N ASN A 333 20.79 0.55 8.01
CA ASN A 333 19.72 0.86 8.99
C ASN A 333 18.82 -0.30 9.45
N MET A 334 18.45 -1.22 8.55
CA MET A 334 17.49 -2.30 8.85
C MET A 334 18.14 -3.66 9.10
N ALA A 335 19.45 -3.79 8.86
CA ALA A 335 20.11 -5.08 8.90
C ALA A 335 20.44 -5.51 10.35
N GLY A 336 20.21 -6.78 10.68
CA GLY A 336 20.50 -7.30 12.02
C GLY A 336 19.53 -6.90 13.13
N ARG A 337 18.37 -6.35 12.77
CA ARG A 337 17.35 -5.99 13.77
C ARG A 337 16.75 -7.22 14.46
N GLY A 338 16.37 -7.08 15.73
CA GLY A 338 15.85 -8.18 16.55
C GLY A 338 16.88 -9.21 17.02
N VAL A 339 18.16 -9.08 16.63
CA VAL A 339 19.23 -9.97 17.08
C VAL A 339 20.13 -9.27 18.10
N ASP A 340 20.41 -9.98 19.18
CA ASP A 340 21.24 -9.52 20.29
C ASP A 340 22.71 -9.71 19.96
N ILE A 341 23.51 -8.65 20.14
CA ILE A 341 24.97 -8.72 20.04
C ILE A 341 25.51 -9.01 21.44
N ILE A 342 25.91 -10.26 21.66
CA ILE A 342 26.47 -10.73 22.92
C ILE A 342 27.99 -10.54 22.88
N LEU A 343 28.57 -9.89 23.90
CA LEU A 343 30.02 -9.74 24.00
C LEU A 343 30.69 -11.13 24.12
N GLY A 344 31.71 -11.39 23.31
CA GLY A 344 32.35 -12.70 23.17
C GLY A 344 31.76 -13.60 22.07
N GLY A 345 30.70 -13.15 21.38
CA GLY A 345 29.99 -13.89 20.33
C GLY A 345 28.84 -14.73 20.85
N ASN A 346 28.14 -15.45 19.95
CA ASN A 346 27.03 -16.32 20.34
C ASN A 346 27.56 -17.54 21.10
N PRO A 347 27.06 -17.84 22.32
CA PRO A 347 27.48 -19.00 23.10
C PRO A 347 27.04 -20.35 22.50
N GLU A 348 26.05 -20.37 21.60
CA GLU A 348 25.57 -21.61 20.99
C GLU A 348 26.68 -22.36 20.24
N GLY A 349 26.94 -23.61 20.65
CA GLY A 349 27.94 -24.49 20.02
C GLY A 349 29.37 -24.27 20.49
N ARG A 350 29.62 -23.42 21.50
CA ARG A 350 30.94 -23.21 22.14
C ARG A 350 30.99 -23.81 23.53
N SER A 351 32.22 -24.06 24.01
CA SER A 351 32.42 -24.35 25.43
C SER A 351 32.21 -23.06 26.25
N GLU A 352 31.66 -23.21 27.46
CA GLU A 352 31.42 -22.08 28.36
C GLU A 352 32.74 -21.37 28.72
N GLU A 353 33.83 -22.12 28.89
CA GLU A 353 35.16 -21.58 29.18
C GLU A 353 35.70 -20.69 28.04
N GLU A 354 35.56 -21.14 26.79
CA GLU A 354 35.99 -20.39 25.61
C GLU A 354 35.17 -19.10 25.43
N TRP A 355 33.84 -19.20 25.57
CA TRP A 355 32.99 -18.02 25.48
C TRP A 355 33.29 -17.02 26.60
N LEU A 356 33.46 -17.48 27.83
CA LEU A 356 33.76 -16.62 28.98
C LEU A 356 35.11 -15.91 28.83
N ALA A 357 36.13 -16.60 28.29
CA ALA A 357 37.42 -16.00 27.99
C ALA A 357 37.29 -14.86 26.96
N ASN A 358 36.54 -15.08 25.88
CA ASN A 358 36.29 -14.06 24.86
C ASN A 358 35.44 -12.91 25.41
N HIS A 359 34.41 -13.22 26.19
CA HIS A 359 33.54 -12.23 26.84
C HIS A 359 34.35 -11.30 27.75
N ASN A 360 35.15 -11.86 28.67
CA ASN A 360 35.98 -11.08 29.59
C ASN A 360 37.00 -10.23 28.84
N LYS A 361 37.63 -10.77 27.79
CA LYS A 361 38.54 -10.01 26.93
C LYS A 361 37.85 -8.79 26.32
N VAL A 362 36.63 -8.95 25.79
CA VAL A 362 35.88 -7.84 25.20
C VAL A 362 35.43 -6.82 26.24
N VAL A 363 35.02 -7.28 27.43
CA VAL A 363 34.67 -6.42 28.57
C VAL A 363 35.86 -5.56 29.00
N ASP A 364 37.05 -6.15 29.14
CA ASP A 364 38.30 -5.46 29.51
C ASP A 364 38.74 -4.42 28.46
N LEU A 365 38.42 -4.67 27.18
CA LEU A 365 38.65 -3.74 26.06
C LEU A 365 37.60 -2.62 25.98
N GLY A 366 36.67 -2.54 26.93
CA GLY A 366 35.62 -1.52 26.98
C GLY A 366 34.34 -1.89 26.21
N GLY A 367 34.14 -3.16 25.86
CA GLY A 367 32.93 -3.69 25.25
C GLY A 367 32.75 -3.31 23.78
N LEU A 368 31.51 -3.46 23.27
CA LEU A 368 31.18 -3.13 21.88
C LEU A 368 31.28 -1.63 21.61
N HIS A 369 32.01 -1.25 20.55
CA HIS A 369 32.00 0.12 20.05
C HIS A 369 31.02 0.28 18.88
N VAL A 370 30.17 1.29 18.92
CA VAL A 370 29.19 1.58 17.87
C VAL A 370 29.53 2.90 17.18
N ILE A 371 29.69 2.84 15.86
CA ILE A 371 29.95 4.01 15.01
C ILE A 371 28.73 4.28 14.15
N GLY A 372 28.13 5.47 14.27
CA GLY A 372 27.18 5.97 13.27
C GLY A 372 27.92 6.79 12.23
N THR A 373 27.82 6.45 10.94
CA THR A 373 28.53 7.22 9.89
C THR A 373 27.81 8.50 9.49
N GLU A 374 26.56 8.65 9.94
CA GLU A 374 25.68 9.81 9.72
C GLU A 374 24.59 9.84 10.81
N ARG A 375 23.88 10.96 10.88
CA ARG A 375 22.63 11.08 11.66
C ARG A 375 21.44 10.68 10.80
N HIS A 376 20.50 9.93 11.38
CA HIS A 376 19.26 9.54 10.70
C HIS A 376 18.24 10.67 10.70
N GLU A 377 17.17 10.52 9.91
CA GLU A 377 16.04 11.47 9.91
C GLU A 377 15.34 11.57 11.28
N ALA A 378 15.41 10.51 12.09
CA ALA A 378 14.82 10.46 13.42
C ALA A 378 15.85 10.05 14.49
N ARG A 379 15.86 10.77 15.61
CA ARG A 379 16.74 10.55 16.78
C ARG A 379 16.57 9.17 17.39
N ARG A 380 15.36 8.62 17.34
CA ARG A 380 15.12 7.27 17.84
C ARG A 380 15.93 6.21 17.09
N ILE A 381 16.13 6.36 15.78
CA ILE A 381 16.91 5.41 14.96
C ILE A 381 18.39 5.50 15.36
N ASP A 382 18.91 6.72 15.59
CA ASP A 382 20.25 6.90 16.15
C ASP A 382 20.38 6.19 17.51
N ASN A 383 19.38 6.35 18.39
CA ASN A 383 19.38 5.74 19.72
C ASN A 383 19.25 4.22 19.68
N GLN A 384 18.53 3.65 18.71
CA GLN A 384 18.50 2.21 18.48
C GLN A 384 19.88 1.68 18.10
N LEU A 385 20.61 2.41 17.23
CA LEU A 385 21.98 2.05 16.87
C LEU A 385 22.89 2.10 18.10
N ARG A 386 22.87 3.19 18.89
CA ARG A 386 23.61 3.28 20.17
C ARG A 386 23.25 2.12 21.12
N GLY A 387 21.96 1.79 21.20
CA GLY A 387 21.38 0.71 22.01
C GLY A 387 21.84 -0.70 21.65
N ARG A 388 22.59 -0.87 20.55
CA ARG A 388 23.28 -2.13 20.25
C ARG A 388 24.44 -2.42 21.21
N SER A 389 24.99 -1.38 21.84
CA SER A 389 26.07 -1.48 22.85
C SER A 389 25.56 -1.21 24.27
N GLY A 390 26.29 -1.73 25.27
CA GLY A 390 26.03 -1.53 26.69
C GLY A 390 24.81 -2.28 27.23
N ARG A 391 24.51 -3.45 26.66
CA ARG A 391 23.35 -4.28 27.06
C ARG A 391 23.62 -4.95 28.41
N GLN A 392 22.57 -5.13 29.22
CA GLN A 392 22.69 -5.74 30.56
C GLN A 392 23.80 -5.13 31.43
N GLY A 393 24.05 -3.81 31.30
CA GLY A 393 25.08 -3.11 32.08
C GLY A 393 26.51 -3.43 31.67
N ASP A 394 26.71 -4.05 30.51
CA ASP A 394 28.03 -4.26 29.92
C ASP A 394 28.71 -2.91 29.60
N PRO A 395 30.05 -2.85 29.61
CA PRO A 395 30.75 -1.69 29.09
C PRO A 395 30.49 -1.55 27.59
N GLY A 396 30.65 -0.33 27.09
CA GLY A 396 30.43 -0.03 25.69
C GLY A 396 30.62 1.44 25.41
N SER A 397 30.79 1.79 24.14
CA SER A 397 30.74 3.18 23.73
C SER A 397 30.10 3.37 22.37
N SER A 398 29.61 4.58 22.12
CA SER A 398 29.12 5.00 20.80
C SER A 398 29.71 6.34 20.37
N ARG A 399 29.83 6.56 19.06
CA ARG A 399 30.26 7.82 18.45
C ARG A 399 29.56 7.99 17.10
N PHE A 400 29.17 9.22 16.77
CA PHE A 400 28.63 9.56 15.46
C PHE A 400 29.62 10.44 14.69
N TYR A 401 29.72 10.18 13.40
CA TYR A 401 30.46 10.95 12.42
C TYR A 401 29.45 11.65 11.52
N VAL A 402 29.64 12.94 11.28
CA VAL A 402 28.70 13.73 10.49
C VAL A 402 29.48 14.59 9.50
N SER A 403 29.01 14.69 8.26
CA SER A 403 29.50 15.62 7.25
C SER A 403 28.48 16.73 7.01
N LEU A 404 28.94 17.92 6.62
CA LEU A 404 28.05 18.97 6.14
C LEU A 404 27.33 18.58 4.82
N GLU A 405 27.87 17.62 4.09
CA GLU A 405 27.31 17.08 2.85
C GLU A 405 26.28 15.96 3.10
N ASP A 406 26.12 15.49 4.35
CA ASP A 406 25.14 14.46 4.67
C ASP A 406 23.70 14.99 4.50
N ASP A 407 22.78 14.14 4.06
CA ASP A 407 21.41 14.50 3.67
C ASP A 407 20.67 15.33 4.73
N VAL A 408 20.78 14.94 6.01
CA VAL A 408 20.11 15.62 7.14
C VAL A 408 20.69 17.02 7.36
N VAL A 409 22.00 17.21 7.18
CA VAL A 409 22.67 18.51 7.42
C VAL A 409 22.49 19.43 6.22
N HIS A 410 22.64 18.90 5.01
CA HIS A 410 22.47 19.64 3.77
C HIS A 410 21.06 20.27 3.68
N ARG A 411 20.01 19.51 4.02
CA ARG A 411 18.61 20.00 4.01
C ARG A 411 18.36 21.20 4.95
N PHE A 412 19.17 21.40 5.99
CA PHE A 412 18.89 22.38 7.06
C PHE A 412 20.00 23.41 7.30
N GLY A 413 20.78 23.73 6.26
CA GLY A 413 21.69 24.87 6.25
C GLY A 413 23.18 24.53 6.20
N GLY A 414 23.53 23.35 5.66
CA GLY A 414 24.92 22.96 5.38
C GLY A 414 25.72 24.07 4.68
N ASP A 415 25.13 24.77 3.71
CA ASP A 415 25.79 25.87 2.97
C ASP A 415 26.18 27.06 3.86
N ARG A 416 25.34 27.42 4.83
CA ARG A 416 25.63 28.51 5.78
C ARG A 416 26.77 28.12 6.73
N MET A 417 26.81 26.85 7.11
CA MET A 417 27.84 26.30 7.98
C MET A 417 29.18 26.13 7.24
N ASP A 418 29.15 25.66 6.00
CA ASP A 418 30.34 25.57 5.13
C ASP A 418 30.96 26.94 4.87
N GLY A 419 30.13 27.97 4.64
CA GLY A 419 30.59 29.36 4.52
C GLY A 419 31.33 29.88 5.77
N LEU A 420 30.83 29.56 6.97
CA LEU A 420 31.48 29.90 8.23
C LEU A 420 32.80 29.14 8.44
N MET A 421 32.86 27.86 8.06
CA MET A 421 34.07 27.04 8.19
C MET A 421 35.19 27.49 7.25
N LYS A 422 34.87 27.83 6.00
CA LYS A 422 35.82 28.42 5.04
C LYS A 422 36.40 29.73 5.56
N TRP A 423 35.58 30.57 6.18
CA TRP A 423 36.03 31.84 6.76
C TRP A 423 36.95 31.63 7.98
N ALA A 424 36.66 30.62 8.81
CA ALA A 424 37.43 30.32 10.02
C ALA A 424 38.76 29.58 9.74
N GLY A 425 39.04 29.17 8.51
CA GLY A 425 40.30 28.51 8.13
C GLY A 425 40.49 27.11 8.73
N ILE A 426 39.40 26.42 9.07
CA ILE A 426 39.45 25.05 9.59
C ILE A 426 39.75 24.09 8.42
N GLY A 427 40.82 23.30 8.55
CA GLY A 427 41.19 22.29 7.55
C GLY A 427 40.18 21.14 7.49
N ASP A 428 40.04 20.53 6.31
CA ASP A 428 38.97 19.56 6.02
C ASP A 428 39.03 18.30 6.91
N ASP A 429 40.21 17.94 7.44
CA ASP A 429 40.43 16.76 8.29
C ASP A 429 40.31 17.02 9.80
N ILE A 430 40.09 18.27 10.24
CA ILE A 430 40.00 18.62 11.66
C ILE A 430 38.54 18.45 12.12
N PRO A 431 38.24 17.50 13.04
CA PRO A 431 36.89 17.33 13.54
C PRO A 431 36.49 18.53 14.39
N ILE A 432 35.26 18.98 14.20
CA ILE A 432 34.66 20.00 15.06
C ILE A 432 33.79 19.31 16.10
N GLU A 433 34.26 19.33 17.35
CA GLU A 433 33.51 18.86 18.50
C GLU A 433 32.90 20.09 19.21
N HIS A 434 31.87 20.69 18.60
CA HIS A 434 31.23 21.89 19.13
C HIS A 434 29.76 21.66 19.47
N SER A 435 29.40 21.80 20.75
CA SER A 435 28.06 21.53 21.28
C SER A 435 26.92 22.31 20.59
N LEU A 436 27.18 23.55 20.16
CA LEU A 436 26.20 24.34 19.39
C LEU A 436 25.85 23.70 18.03
N ILE A 437 26.80 23.05 17.36
CA ILE A 437 26.57 22.43 16.05
C ILE A 437 25.79 21.13 16.23
N SER A 438 26.18 20.28 17.19
CA SER A 438 25.42 19.07 17.52
C SER A 438 23.97 19.41 17.86
N ARG A 439 23.73 20.47 18.63
CA ARG A 439 22.37 20.94 18.95
C ARG A 439 21.62 21.47 17.72
N ALA A 440 22.30 22.08 16.75
CA ALA A 440 21.68 22.52 15.50
C ALA A 440 21.21 21.33 14.65
N ILE A 441 22.02 20.25 14.60
CA ILE A 441 21.66 19.00 13.91
C ILE A 441 20.49 18.31 14.61
N GLU A 442 20.50 18.21 15.94
CA GLU A 442 19.37 17.67 16.70
C GLU A 442 18.08 18.46 16.47
N ASN A 443 18.15 19.80 16.43
CA ASN A 443 16.99 20.63 16.11
C ASN A 443 16.50 20.42 14.67
N ALA A 444 17.38 20.11 13.73
CA ALA A 444 17.00 19.75 12.37
C ALA A 444 16.26 18.40 12.35
N GLN A 445 16.75 17.39 13.07
CA GLN A 445 16.06 16.09 13.22
C GLN A 445 14.66 16.27 13.82
N VAL A 446 14.51 17.08 14.88
CA VAL A 446 13.18 17.36 15.49
C VAL A 446 12.19 17.96 14.47
N LYS A 447 12.67 18.86 13.59
CA LYS A 447 11.82 19.42 12.53
C LYS A 447 11.42 18.38 11.48
N VAL A 448 12.33 17.48 11.11
CA VAL A 448 12.05 16.37 10.19
C VAL A 448 11.05 15.38 10.80
N GLU A 449 11.24 15.03 12.07
CA GLU A 449 10.29 14.21 12.86
C GLU A 449 8.90 14.85 12.85
N GLY A 450 8.79 16.15 13.18
CA GLY A 450 7.53 16.88 13.17
C GLY A 450 6.88 16.96 11.78
N TYR A 451 7.66 17.13 10.72
CA TYR A 451 7.16 17.11 9.35
C TYR A 451 6.58 15.74 8.97
N HIS A 452 7.27 14.64 9.28
CA HIS A 452 6.76 13.30 9.03
C HIS A 452 5.56 12.94 9.90
N PHE A 453 5.52 13.42 11.14
CA PHE A 453 4.36 13.30 12.01
C PHE A 453 3.12 13.95 11.39
N GLU A 454 3.22 15.18 10.87
CA GLU A 454 2.08 15.84 10.21
C GLU A 454 1.64 15.07 8.94
N ILE A 455 2.57 14.53 8.13
CA ILE A 455 2.21 13.68 6.99
C ILE A 455 1.38 12.46 7.43
N ARG A 456 1.84 11.75 8.46
CA ARG A 456 1.14 10.56 8.97
C ARG A 456 -0.20 10.91 9.59
N LYS A 457 -0.25 11.99 10.36
CA LYS A 457 -1.49 12.50 10.94
C LYS A 457 -2.51 12.84 9.86
N HIS A 458 -2.09 13.57 8.81
CA HIS A 458 -2.95 13.83 7.67
C HIS A 458 -3.43 12.53 7.01
N LEU A 459 -2.53 11.57 6.73
CA LEU A 459 -2.89 10.26 6.17
C LEU A 459 -3.99 9.58 6.99
N VAL A 460 -3.87 9.57 8.32
CA VAL A 460 -4.88 9.02 9.24
C VAL A 460 -6.17 9.81 9.19
N ASP A 461 -6.11 11.14 9.24
CA ASP A 461 -7.30 11.99 9.24
C ASP A 461 -8.16 11.77 7.98
N TYR A 462 -7.53 11.59 6.82
CA TYR A 462 -8.22 11.26 5.57
C TYR A 462 -8.72 9.81 5.57
N ASP A 463 -7.90 8.84 5.98
CA ASP A 463 -8.31 7.42 6.03
C ASP A 463 -9.42 7.19 7.07
N ASP A 464 -9.53 7.98 8.14
CA ASP A 464 -10.61 7.89 9.14
C ASP A 464 -11.99 8.13 8.53
N VAL A 465 -12.08 8.99 7.51
CA VAL A 465 -13.32 9.21 6.76
C VAL A 465 -13.65 7.98 5.92
N ALA A 466 -12.68 7.49 5.14
CA ALA A 466 -12.84 6.28 4.34
C ALA A 466 -13.11 5.04 5.20
N ASN A 467 -12.52 4.96 6.40
CA ASN A 467 -12.69 3.86 7.34
C ASN A 467 -14.11 3.77 7.87
N LYS A 468 -14.79 4.90 8.13
CA LYS A 468 -16.22 4.88 8.51
C LYS A 468 -17.10 4.27 7.41
N HIS A 469 -16.84 4.63 6.15
CA HIS A 469 -17.54 4.01 5.01
C HIS A 469 -17.22 2.52 4.92
N ARG A 470 -15.94 2.16 5.10
CA ARG A 470 -15.44 0.78 5.08
C ARG A 470 -16.11 -0.09 6.15
N GLU A 471 -16.23 0.41 7.38
CA GLU A 471 -16.89 -0.31 8.48
C GLU A 471 -18.35 -0.64 8.16
N GLN A 472 -19.07 0.30 7.56
CA GLN A 472 -20.46 0.08 7.15
C GLN A 472 -20.55 -0.95 6.01
N ILE A 473 -19.76 -0.79 4.94
CA ILE A 473 -19.77 -1.71 3.80
C ILE A 473 -19.31 -3.11 4.21
N TYR A 474 -18.23 -3.24 4.98
CA TYR A 474 -17.75 -4.55 5.44
C TYR A 474 -18.73 -5.20 6.43
N GLY A 475 -19.40 -4.39 7.25
CA GLY A 475 -20.49 -4.84 8.12
C GLY A 475 -21.70 -5.38 7.34
N GLU A 476 -22.10 -4.72 6.24
CA GLU A 476 -23.15 -5.21 5.34
C GLU A 476 -22.72 -6.49 4.61
N ARG A 477 -21.50 -6.52 4.06
CA ARG A 477 -20.96 -7.73 3.41
C ARG A 477 -20.98 -8.94 4.33
N LYS A 478 -20.52 -8.77 5.58
CA LYS A 478 -20.54 -9.84 6.58
C LYS A 478 -21.95 -10.31 6.91
N ARG A 479 -22.93 -9.41 6.95
CA ARG A 479 -24.35 -9.74 7.11
C ARG A 479 -24.92 -10.51 5.93
N ILE A 480 -24.54 -10.16 4.69
CA ILE A 480 -24.97 -10.86 3.48
C ILE A 480 -24.39 -12.28 3.41
N LEU A 481 -23.15 -12.43 3.87
CA LEU A 481 -22.45 -13.71 3.93
C LEU A 481 -22.93 -14.61 5.07
N SER A 482 -23.50 -14.06 6.14
CA SER A 482 -24.07 -14.87 7.22
C SER A 482 -25.42 -15.47 6.80
N SER A 483 -25.71 -16.66 7.33
CA SER A 483 -26.98 -17.36 7.07
C SER A 483 -28.15 -16.85 7.95
N GLU A 484 -27.90 -15.84 8.78
CA GLU A 484 -28.83 -15.36 9.81
C GLU A 484 -29.73 -14.20 9.32
N VAL A 485 -29.46 -13.65 8.14
CA VAL A 485 -30.19 -12.48 7.61
C VAL A 485 -31.19 -12.90 6.54
N ASP A 486 -32.42 -12.39 6.67
CA ASP A 486 -33.44 -12.50 5.64
C ASP A 486 -33.15 -11.55 4.47
N LEU A 487 -32.38 -12.03 3.50
CA LEU A 487 -32.05 -11.30 2.28
C LEU A 487 -33.30 -11.00 1.45
N LYS A 488 -34.35 -11.82 1.53
CA LYS A 488 -35.58 -11.62 0.77
C LYS A 488 -36.20 -10.29 1.12
N SER A 489 -36.48 -10.12 2.40
CA SER A 489 -37.22 -8.98 2.91
C SER A 489 -36.45 -7.68 2.66
N ASN A 490 -35.12 -7.72 2.80
CA ASN A 490 -34.25 -6.58 2.49
C ASN A 490 -34.33 -6.19 1.02
N ILE A 491 -34.21 -7.15 0.09
CA ILE A 491 -34.30 -6.88 -1.35
C ILE A 491 -35.70 -6.41 -1.73
N GLN A 492 -36.75 -7.00 -1.16
CA GLN A 492 -38.13 -6.57 -1.41
C GLN A 492 -38.39 -5.14 -0.93
N SER A 493 -37.85 -4.75 0.22
CA SER A 493 -37.90 -3.35 0.68
C SER A 493 -37.20 -2.41 -0.30
N MET A 494 -36.01 -2.76 -0.75
CA MET A 494 -35.25 -1.96 -1.73
C MET A 494 -36.00 -1.79 -3.05
N ILE A 495 -36.68 -2.85 -3.52
CA ILE A 495 -37.52 -2.81 -4.73
C ILE A 495 -38.71 -1.86 -4.51
N SER A 496 -39.40 -1.96 -3.38
CA SER A 496 -40.54 -1.10 -3.07
C SER A 496 -40.14 0.38 -3.03
N ASP A 497 -39.04 0.70 -2.35
CA ASP A 497 -38.52 2.06 -2.24
C ASP A 497 -38.12 2.63 -3.62
N GLU A 498 -37.48 1.82 -4.47
CA GLU A 498 -37.09 2.22 -5.84
C GLU A 498 -38.31 2.47 -6.73
N LEU A 499 -39.33 1.61 -6.65
CA LEU A 499 -40.57 1.77 -7.41
C LEU A 499 -41.37 3.00 -6.96
N GLN A 500 -41.43 3.28 -5.66
CA GLN A 500 -42.06 4.48 -5.14
C GLN A 500 -41.34 5.75 -5.61
N ALA A 501 -40.00 5.74 -5.58
CA ALA A 501 -39.20 6.85 -6.10
C ALA A 501 -39.44 7.07 -7.60
N LEU A 502 -39.56 5.97 -8.37
CA LEU A 502 -39.85 6.02 -9.80
C LEU A 502 -41.24 6.61 -10.08
N VAL A 503 -42.28 6.17 -9.36
CA VAL A 503 -43.64 6.70 -9.51
C VAL A 503 -43.68 8.18 -9.13
N ALA A 504 -43.06 8.58 -8.02
CA ALA A 504 -43.00 9.97 -7.59
C ALA A 504 -42.27 10.89 -8.60
N ALA A 505 -41.27 10.38 -9.31
CA ALA A 505 -40.54 11.15 -10.33
C ALA A 505 -41.39 11.43 -11.59
N HIS A 506 -42.32 10.53 -11.93
CA HIS A 506 -43.13 10.59 -13.16
C HIS A 506 -44.55 11.11 -12.94
N ILE A 507 -45.03 11.12 -11.69
CA ILE A 507 -46.37 11.56 -11.32
C ILE A 507 -46.28 12.85 -10.50
N MET A 508 -46.48 13.98 -11.17
CA MET A 508 -46.56 15.31 -10.55
C MET A 508 -48.00 15.86 -10.61
N ASP A 509 -48.36 16.74 -9.66
CA ASP A 509 -49.71 17.30 -9.44
C ASP A 509 -50.45 17.85 -10.68
N GLN A 510 -49.76 18.10 -11.81
CA GLN A 510 -50.35 18.68 -13.04
C GLN A 510 -49.95 17.98 -14.35
N GLN A 511 -49.01 17.01 -14.32
CA GLN A 511 -48.53 16.29 -15.49
C GLN A 511 -48.08 14.89 -15.08
N HIS A 512 -48.73 13.87 -15.65
CA HIS A 512 -48.34 12.46 -15.45
C HIS A 512 -47.67 11.95 -16.73
N ASP A 513 -46.41 11.52 -16.63
CA ASP A 513 -45.70 10.84 -17.72
C ASP A 513 -45.81 9.33 -17.55
N ILE A 514 -46.97 8.78 -17.92
CA ILE A 514 -47.24 7.34 -17.79
C ILE A 514 -46.43 6.52 -18.79
N GLU A 515 -46.12 7.08 -19.97
CA GLU A 515 -45.30 6.39 -20.97
C GLU A 515 -43.84 6.28 -20.49
N GLY A 516 -43.27 7.37 -19.96
CA GLY A 516 -41.95 7.37 -19.33
C GLY A 516 -41.86 6.43 -18.12
N LEU A 517 -42.88 6.46 -17.25
CA LEU A 517 -42.98 5.54 -16.10
C LEU A 517 -42.95 4.07 -16.54
N MET A 518 -43.70 3.71 -17.58
CA MET A 518 -43.72 2.34 -18.09
C MET A 518 -42.39 1.94 -18.76
N GLU A 519 -41.75 2.85 -19.48
CA GLU A 519 -40.43 2.58 -20.07
C GLU A 519 -39.40 2.30 -18.99
N ASP A 520 -39.28 3.16 -17.99
CA ASP A 520 -38.32 2.99 -16.90
C ASP A 520 -38.64 1.78 -16.02
N ALA A 521 -39.92 1.53 -15.70
CA ALA A 521 -40.33 0.34 -14.94
C ALA A 521 -39.99 -0.96 -15.67
N SER A 522 -40.07 -0.98 -17.01
CA SER A 522 -39.70 -2.15 -17.81
C SER A 522 -38.21 -2.48 -17.75
N ARG A 523 -37.35 -1.51 -17.41
CA ARG A 523 -35.91 -1.71 -17.19
C ARG A 523 -35.61 -2.32 -15.83
N ILE A 524 -36.56 -2.28 -14.88
CA ILE A 524 -36.43 -2.88 -13.55
C ILE A 524 -36.97 -4.30 -13.55
N LEU A 525 -38.21 -4.48 -14.01
CA LEU A 525 -38.93 -5.74 -13.88
C LEU A 525 -39.78 -6.06 -15.12
N PRO A 526 -40.00 -7.35 -15.42
CA PRO A 526 -40.82 -7.74 -16.56
C PRO A 526 -42.27 -7.32 -16.36
N LEU A 527 -42.73 -6.37 -17.18
CA LEU A 527 -44.11 -5.89 -17.16
C LEU A 527 -45.06 -6.93 -17.81
N PRO A 528 -46.30 -7.08 -17.29
CA PRO A 528 -47.28 -8.01 -17.84
C PRO A 528 -47.76 -7.55 -19.22
N ALA A 529 -47.93 -8.51 -20.12
CA ALA A 529 -48.45 -8.26 -21.46
C ALA A 529 -49.91 -7.78 -21.38
N GLY A 530 -50.13 -6.48 -21.59
CA GLY A 530 -51.46 -5.86 -21.61
C GLY A 530 -51.72 -4.71 -20.63
N LEU A 531 -50.69 -4.18 -19.94
CA LEU A 531 -50.84 -2.91 -19.21
C LEU A 531 -51.27 -1.80 -20.17
N ASN A 532 -52.42 -1.19 -19.90
CA ASN A 532 -52.94 -0.06 -20.69
C ASN A 532 -52.54 1.26 -20.00
N PRO A 533 -51.68 2.10 -20.62
CA PRO A 533 -51.27 3.39 -20.07
C PRO A 533 -52.45 4.29 -19.67
N GLN A 534 -53.55 4.23 -20.42
CA GLN A 534 -54.75 5.04 -20.18
C GLN A 534 -55.51 4.62 -18.91
N ALA A 535 -55.40 3.35 -18.52
CA ALA A 535 -56.01 2.86 -17.28
C ALA A 535 -55.18 3.24 -16.04
N ILE A 536 -53.86 3.35 -16.21
CA ILE A 536 -52.93 3.79 -15.16
C ILE A 536 -53.07 5.30 -14.94
N ALA A 537 -53.23 6.08 -16.02
CA ALA A 537 -53.40 7.54 -15.95
C ALA A 537 -54.62 8.01 -15.12
N GLN A 538 -55.61 7.13 -14.88
CA GLN A 538 -56.81 7.43 -14.09
C GLN A 538 -56.66 7.11 -12.60
N LYS A 539 -55.54 6.49 -12.18
CA LYS A 539 -55.28 6.09 -10.81
C LYS A 539 -54.54 7.18 -10.04
N THR A 540 -54.64 7.16 -8.72
CA THR A 540 -53.81 8.02 -7.86
C THR A 540 -52.38 7.48 -7.77
N ALA A 541 -51.43 8.32 -7.37
CA ALA A 541 -50.03 7.89 -7.16
C ALA A 541 -49.95 6.68 -6.21
N GLU A 542 -50.70 6.71 -5.10
CA GLU A 542 -50.76 5.61 -4.12
C GLU A 542 -51.30 4.30 -4.71
N GLU A 543 -52.31 4.38 -5.60
CA GLU A 543 -52.85 3.21 -6.28
C GLU A 543 -51.88 2.64 -7.32
N ILE A 544 -51.07 3.51 -7.94
CA ILE A 544 -50.04 3.13 -8.91
C ILE A 544 -48.87 2.46 -8.19
N ASP A 545 -48.41 3.03 -7.07
CA ASP A 545 -47.41 2.42 -6.19
C ASP A 545 -47.81 1.02 -5.76
N ALA A 546 -49.02 0.87 -5.20
CA ALA A 546 -49.53 -0.43 -4.75
C ALA A 546 -49.57 -1.46 -5.89
N MET A 547 -49.98 -1.03 -7.10
CA MET A 547 -50.04 -1.90 -8.27
C MET A 547 -48.64 -2.38 -8.71
N PHE A 548 -47.65 -1.48 -8.76
CA PHE A 548 -46.29 -1.84 -9.15
C PHE A 548 -45.60 -2.72 -8.11
N ILE A 549 -45.78 -2.42 -6.81
CA ILE A 549 -45.23 -3.23 -5.71
C ILE A 549 -45.82 -4.64 -5.73
N GLU A 550 -47.15 -4.78 -5.84
CA GLU A 550 -47.81 -6.09 -5.90
C GLU A 550 -47.33 -6.90 -7.10
N HIS A 551 -47.20 -6.26 -8.26
CA HIS A 551 -46.70 -6.92 -9.46
C HIS A 551 -45.23 -7.34 -9.31
N ALA A 552 -44.38 -6.50 -8.71
CA ALA A 552 -42.98 -6.84 -8.42
C ALA A 552 -42.89 -8.05 -7.47
N GLU A 553 -43.67 -8.08 -6.39
CA GLU A 553 -43.71 -9.22 -5.48
C GLU A 553 -44.11 -10.52 -6.18
N ASN A 554 -45.10 -10.47 -7.08
CA ASN A 554 -45.56 -11.62 -7.84
C ASN A 554 -44.50 -12.09 -8.85
N ALA A 555 -43.82 -11.16 -9.54
CA ALA A 555 -42.70 -11.48 -10.41
C ALA A 555 -41.55 -12.14 -9.63
N TYR A 556 -41.25 -11.65 -8.42
CA TYR A 556 -40.22 -12.20 -7.55
C TYR A 556 -40.57 -13.63 -7.10
N LYS A 557 -41.82 -13.86 -6.65
CA LYS A 557 -42.33 -15.18 -6.27
C LYS A 557 -42.24 -16.18 -7.43
N LYS A 558 -42.67 -15.77 -8.62
CA LYS A 558 -42.60 -16.62 -9.82
C LYS A 558 -41.14 -16.99 -10.15
N LYS A 559 -40.22 -16.02 -10.06
CA LYS A 559 -38.79 -16.28 -10.27
C LYS A 559 -38.21 -17.23 -9.22
N GLU A 560 -38.62 -17.10 -7.97
CA GLU A 560 -38.22 -18.02 -6.89
C GLU A 560 -38.77 -19.44 -7.09
N GLU A 561 -39.99 -19.59 -7.59
CA GLU A 561 -40.58 -20.89 -7.95
C GLU A 561 -39.84 -21.56 -9.12
N GLU A 562 -39.45 -20.77 -10.13
CA GLU A 562 -38.72 -21.27 -11.31
C GLU A 562 -37.29 -21.74 -10.97
N LEU A 563 -36.60 -21.01 -10.08
CA LEU A 563 -35.21 -21.29 -9.70
C LEU A 563 -35.08 -22.25 -8.51
N GLY A 564 -36.09 -22.29 -7.65
CA GLY A 564 -36.09 -22.96 -6.35
C GLY A 564 -35.53 -22.07 -5.24
N HIS A 565 -36.09 -22.24 -4.03
CA HIS A 565 -35.79 -21.39 -2.86
C HIS A 565 -34.29 -21.27 -2.53
N GLU A 566 -33.56 -22.40 -2.45
CA GLU A 566 -32.12 -22.38 -2.12
C GLU A 566 -31.28 -21.65 -3.18
N ASN A 567 -31.57 -21.89 -4.46
CA ASN A 567 -30.85 -21.23 -5.56
C ASN A 567 -31.15 -19.73 -5.60
N MET A 568 -32.39 -19.32 -5.30
CA MET A 568 -32.75 -17.90 -5.22
C MET A 568 -31.94 -17.19 -4.13
N ARG A 569 -31.81 -17.78 -2.93
CA ARG A 569 -30.95 -17.23 -1.87
C ARG A 569 -29.49 -17.08 -2.29
N LEU A 570 -28.95 -18.05 -3.04
CA LEU A 570 -27.58 -17.99 -3.55
C LEU A 570 -27.41 -16.87 -4.59
N ILE A 571 -28.40 -16.67 -5.45
CA ILE A 571 -28.40 -15.59 -6.46
C ILE A 571 -28.46 -14.24 -5.77
N GLU A 572 -29.40 -14.04 -4.85
CA GLU A 572 -29.52 -12.80 -4.07
C GLU A 572 -28.18 -12.44 -3.42
N ARG A 573 -27.58 -13.37 -2.68
CA ARG A 573 -26.27 -13.17 -2.04
C ARG A 573 -25.21 -12.78 -3.06
N ARG A 574 -25.13 -13.50 -4.17
CA ARG A 574 -24.10 -13.29 -5.20
C ARG A 574 -24.27 -11.95 -5.91
N VAL A 575 -25.49 -11.57 -6.24
CA VAL A 575 -25.81 -10.30 -6.92
C VAL A 575 -25.52 -9.15 -5.96
N MET A 576 -25.96 -9.22 -4.70
CA MET A 576 -25.65 -8.19 -3.69
C MET A 576 -24.15 -8.00 -3.52
N LEU A 577 -23.38 -9.08 -3.32
CA LEU A 577 -21.92 -8.98 -3.16
C LEU A 577 -21.25 -8.39 -4.40
N LEU A 578 -21.66 -8.81 -5.60
CA LEU A 578 -21.08 -8.33 -6.86
C LEU A 578 -21.34 -6.84 -7.07
N VAL A 579 -22.57 -6.38 -6.84
CA VAL A 579 -22.95 -4.96 -6.97
C VAL A 579 -22.20 -4.12 -5.93
N ILE A 580 -22.22 -4.53 -4.66
CA ILE A 580 -21.53 -3.83 -3.57
C ILE A 580 -20.03 -3.76 -3.85
N ASP A 581 -19.38 -4.86 -4.23
CA ASP A 581 -17.94 -4.89 -4.49
C ASP A 581 -17.56 -3.96 -5.63
N ARG A 582 -18.28 -4.02 -6.76
CA ARG A 582 -18.00 -3.17 -7.91
C ARG A 582 -18.09 -1.69 -7.55
N LEU A 583 -19.22 -1.28 -6.96
CA LEU A 583 -19.45 0.13 -6.62
C LEU A 583 -18.54 0.59 -5.47
N TRP A 584 -18.19 -0.28 -4.53
CA TRP A 584 -17.24 0.03 -3.46
C TRP A 584 -15.83 0.30 -4.01
N MET A 585 -15.37 -0.47 -5.00
CA MET A 585 -14.08 -0.21 -5.65
C MET A 585 -14.07 1.13 -6.40
N GLU A 586 -15.17 1.45 -7.10
CA GLU A 586 -15.36 2.75 -7.74
C GLU A 586 -15.35 3.88 -6.70
N HIS A 587 -16.02 3.70 -5.57
CA HIS A 587 -16.03 4.64 -4.45
C HIS A 587 -14.65 4.86 -3.84
N LEU A 588 -13.88 3.79 -3.59
CA LEU A 588 -12.50 3.91 -3.10
C LEU A 588 -11.62 4.72 -4.06
N THR A 589 -11.82 4.53 -5.37
CA THR A 589 -11.11 5.27 -6.40
C THR A 589 -11.51 6.75 -6.37
N MET A 590 -12.81 7.06 -6.31
CA MET A 590 -13.30 8.43 -6.19
C MET A 590 -12.78 9.13 -4.91
N MET A 591 -12.80 8.44 -3.77
CA MET A 591 -12.29 8.96 -2.49
C MET A 591 -10.80 9.31 -2.55
N GLU A 592 -10.00 8.55 -3.29
CA GLU A 592 -8.58 8.83 -3.50
C GLU A 592 -8.38 10.05 -4.42
N HIS A 593 -9.15 10.16 -5.51
CA HIS A 593 -9.11 11.34 -6.38
C HIS A 593 -9.52 12.61 -5.64
N THR A 594 -10.61 12.57 -4.87
CA THR A 594 -11.03 13.71 -4.04
C THR A 594 -9.92 14.09 -3.07
N ARG A 595 -9.24 13.12 -2.44
CA ARG A 595 -8.14 13.38 -1.50
C ARG A 595 -6.99 14.14 -2.16
N GLN A 596 -6.64 13.78 -3.39
CA GLN A 596 -5.59 14.43 -4.16
C GLN A 596 -6.02 15.81 -4.69
N GLY A 597 -7.26 15.95 -5.15
CA GLY A 597 -7.79 17.19 -5.71
C GLY A 597 -8.09 18.29 -4.67
N ILE A 598 -8.45 17.92 -3.44
CA ILE A 598 -8.86 18.90 -2.42
C ILE A 598 -7.73 19.80 -1.93
N GLY A 599 -6.48 19.35 -2.08
CA GLY A 599 -5.29 20.16 -1.81
C GLY A 599 -5.21 21.40 -2.71
N LEU A 600 -5.74 21.33 -3.93
CA LEU A 600 -5.80 22.46 -4.88
C LEU A 600 -6.95 23.42 -4.56
N GLN A 601 -8.02 22.94 -3.92
CA GLN A 601 -9.17 23.75 -3.49
C GLN A 601 -8.93 24.53 -2.19
N ALA A 602 -7.81 24.29 -1.49
CA ALA A 602 -7.41 25.01 -0.28
C ALA A 602 -7.17 26.53 -0.51
N VAL A 603 -7.18 26.99 -1.77
CA VAL A 603 -7.21 28.39 -2.17
C VAL A 603 -8.61 28.98 -1.88
N GLY A 604 -8.97 29.16 -0.61
CA GLY A 604 -10.32 29.65 -0.27
C GLY A 604 -10.73 29.73 1.21
N HIS A 605 -9.80 29.78 2.17
CA HIS A 605 -10.07 29.89 3.62
C HIS A 605 -10.90 28.74 4.26
N SER A 606 -11.12 27.60 3.58
CA SER A 606 -11.79 26.43 4.18
C SER A 606 -10.80 25.29 4.44
N ASP A 607 -10.96 24.58 5.56
CA ASP A 607 -10.11 23.45 5.94
C ASP A 607 -10.32 22.28 4.94
N PRO A 608 -9.26 21.83 4.23
CA PRO A 608 -9.35 20.75 3.25
C PRO A 608 -9.96 19.46 3.80
N LEU A 609 -9.72 19.13 5.08
CA LEU A 609 -10.27 17.93 5.71
C LEU A 609 -11.79 18.05 5.91
N ILE A 610 -12.31 19.24 6.21
CA ILE A 610 -13.75 19.47 6.36
C ILE A 610 -14.42 19.35 4.99
N ALA A 611 -13.83 19.94 3.95
CA ALA A 611 -14.30 19.80 2.58
C ALA A 611 -14.32 18.31 2.16
N TYR A 612 -13.24 17.58 2.46
CA TYR A 612 -13.12 16.14 2.17
C TYR A 612 -14.19 15.31 2.88
N LYS A 613 -14.46 15.60 4.15
CA LYS A 613 -15.53 14.93 4.92
C LYS A 613 -16.89 15.16 4.29
N ARG A 614 -17.18 16.39 3.85
CA ARG A 614 -18.46 16.75 3.23
C ARG A 614 -18.63 16.06 1.87
N GLU A 615 -17.62 16.14 1.01
CA GLU A 615 -17.65 15.51 -0.32
C GLU A 615 -17.67 13.99 -0.22
N GLY A 616 -16.82 13.41 0.63
CA GLY A 616 -16.81 11.98 0.90
C GLY A 616 -18.14 11.45 1.43
N HIS A 617 -18.84 12.21 2.28
CA HIS A 617 -20.18 11.84 2.74
C HIS A 617 -21.20 11.85 1.59
N ALA A 618 -21.16 12.87 0.72
CA ALA A 618 -22.04 12.95 -0.45
C ALA A 618 -21.79 11.77 -1.42
N LEU A 619 -20.51 11.46 -1.71
CA LEU A 619 -20.13 10.30 -2.50
C LEU A 619 -20.62 8.99 -1.87
N PHE A 620 -20.55 8.88 -0.55
CA PHE A 620 -21.00 7.69 0.15
C PHE A 620 -22.53 7.51 0.15
N GLN A 621 -23.30 8.60 0.29
CA GLN A 621 -24.75 8.53 0.10
C GLN A 621 -25.10 8.13 -1.33
N GLY A 622 -24.38 8.67 -2.32
CA GLY A 622 -24.51 8.27 -3.72
C GLY A 622 -24.17 6.79 -3.93
N LEU A 623 -23.12 6.27 -3.29
CA LEU A 623 -22.79 4.84 -3.31
C LEU A 623 -23.95 3.98 -2.80
N LEU A 624 -24.54 4.33 -1.65
CA LEU A 624 -25.65 3.56 -1.08
C LEU A 624 -26.88 3.56 -1.99
N ALA A 625 -27.24 4.72 -2.55
CA ALA A 625 -28.33 4.84 -3.51
C ALA A 625 -28.06 4.02 -4.78
N ASN A 626 -26.83 4.09 -5.32
CA ASN A 626 -26.44 3.32 -6.51
C ASN A 626 -26.43 1.81 -6.25
N ILE A 627 -26.05 1.36 -5.04
CA ILE A 627 -26.13 -0.06 -4.66
C ILE A 627 -27.58 -0.54 -4.72
N GLN A 628 -28.51 0.23 -4.14
CA GLN A 628 -29.93 -0.09 -4.18
C GLN A 628 -30.46 -0.14 -5.62
N HIS A 629 -30.21 0.92 -6.39
CA HIS A 629 -30.61 1.03 -7.79
C HIS A 629 -30.11 -0.15 -8.64
N ASP A 630 -28.79 -0.39 -8.65
CA ASP A 630 -28.19 -1.46 -9.45
C ASP A 630 -28.66 -2.85 -9.03
N LEU A 631 -28.88 -3.07 -7.73
CA LEU A 631 -29.38 -4.33 -7.22
C LEU A 631 -30.78 -4.63 -7.77
N VAL A 632 -31.68 -3.65 -7.69
CA VAL A 632 -33.07 -3.75 -8.15
C VAL A 632 -33.13 -3.96 -9.66
N HIS A 633 -32.31 -3.25 -10.43
CA HIS A 633 -32.20 -3.42 -11.88
C HIS A 633 -31.54 -4.75 -12.29
N THR A 634 -30.72 -5.36 -11.43
CA THR A 634 -30.03 -6.61 -11.77
C THR A 634 -30.83 -7.85 -11.38
N ILE A 635 -31.51 -7.85 -10.23
CA ILE A 635 -32.07 -9.06 -9.61
C ILE A 635 -33.10 -9.79 -10.50
N TYR A 636 -33.92 -9.06 -11.25
CA TYR A 636 -34.91 -9.65 -12.16
C TYR A 636 -34.30 -10.17 -13.47
N HIS A 637 -33.15 -9.65 -13.89
CA HIS A 637 -32.50 -10.00 -15.16
C HIS A 637 -31.45 -11.12 -15.05
N VAL A 638 -31.09 -11.53 -13.82
CA VAL A 638 -30.12 -12.63 -13.63
C VAL A 638 -30.76 -13.97 -13.97
N ASP A 639 -30.23 -14.64 -15.00
CA ASP A 639 -30.52 -16.03 -15.32
C ASP A 639 -29.43 -16.97 -14.80
N MET A 640 -29.83 -18.10 -14.21
CA MET A 640 -28.90 -19.21 -14.03
C MET A 640 -28.65 -19.86 -15.38
N LYS A 641 -27.47 -19.62 -15.97
CA LYS A 641 -26.91 -20.63 -16.86
C LYS A 641 -26.74 -21.91 -16.05
N LYS A 642 -27.60 -22.91 -16.27
CA LYS A 642 -27.32 -24.29 -15.88
C LYS A 642 -25.90 -24.57 -16.35
N ARG A 643 -24.97 -24.78 -15.42
CA ARG A 643 -23.76 -25.54 -15.73
C ARG A 643 -24.31 -26.89 -16.20
N GLU A 644 -24.41 -27.08 -17.50
CA GLU A 644 -24.37 -28.42 -18.05
C GLU A 644 -23.15 -29.04 -17.41
N SER A 645 -23.38 -30.10 -16.64
CA SER A 645 -22.32 -30.97 -16.18
C SER A 645 -21.61 -31.46 -17.44
N SER A 646 -20.57 -30.75 -17.85
CA SER A 646 -19.55 -31.31 -18.70
C SER A 646 -19.15 -32.61 -18.01
N PRO A 647 -19.16 -33.77 -18.70
CA PRO A 647 -18.64 -34.98 -18.11
C PRO A 647 -17.26 -34.60 -17.61
N GLN A 648 -17.02 -34.82 -16.31
CA GLN A 648 -15.76 -34.54 -15.65
C GLN A 648 -14.63 -34.97 -16.58
N ALA A 649 -13.99 -34.01 -17.24
CA ALA A 649 -12.62 -34.17 -17.65
C ALA A 649 -11.89 -34.32 -16.32
N ALA A 650 -11.59 -35.56 -15.97
CA ALA A 650 -10.78 -35.92 -14.83
C ALA A 650 -9.59 -34.97 -14.84
N ALA A 651 -9.59 -34.02 -13.91
CA ALA A 651 -8.46 -33.15 -13.67
C ALA A 651 -7.32 -34.07 -13.25
N SER A 652 -6.49 -34.43 -14.22
CA SER A 652 -5.12 -34.79 -14.00
C SER A 652 -4.53 -33.68 -13.13
N ARG A 653 -4.37 -33.99 -11.85
CA ARG A 653 -3.53 -33.23 -10.93
C ARG A 653 -2.26 -32.87 -11.70
N PRO A 654 -1.80 -31.61 -11.73
CA PRO A 654 -0.39 -31.37 -11.92
C PRO A 654 0.28 -32.01 -10.71
N GLN A 655 0.73 -33.25 -10.87
CA GLN A 655 1.77 -33.78 -10.01
C GLN A 655 2.91 -32.77 -10.10
N GLY A 656 3.31 -32.26 -8.93
CA GLY A 656 4.51 -31.45 -8.83
C GLY A 656 5.62 -32.14 -9.59
N VAL A 657 6.40 -31.34 -10.32
CA VAL A 657 7.62 -31.77 -10.99
C VAL A 657 8.54 -32.34 -9.91
N ALA A 658 8.44 -33.65 -9.70
CA ALA A 658 9.43 -34.41 -8.97
C ALA A 658 10.70 -34.32 -9.80
N ALA A 659 11.77 -33.80 -9.19
CA ALA A 659 13.09 -33.77 -9.79
C ALA A 659 13.40 -35.15 -10.41
N ASP A 660 13.61 -35.18 -11.72
CA ASP A 660 13.99 -36.36 -12.48
C ASP A 660 15.17 -37.05 -11.77
N LYS A 661 14.91 -38.22 -11.17
CA LYS A 661 15.97 -39.13 -10.75
C LYS A 661 16.64 -39.63 -12.03
N LYS A 662 17.75 -38.98 -12.41
CA LYS A 662 18.65 -39.45 -13.48
C LYS A 662 19.02 -40.91 -13.22
N VAL A 663 18.61 -41.79 -14.12
CA VAL A 663 18.95 -43.22 -14.08
C VAL A 663 20.47 -43.36 -14.17
N GLY A 664 21.08 -43.97 -13.16
CA GLY A 664 22.52 -44.18 -13.10
C GLY A 664 22.98 -45.12 -14.22
N ARG A 665 24.17 -44.89 -14.78
CA ARG A 665 24.72 -45.71 -15.88
C ARG A 665 24.73 -47.22 -15.63
N ASN A 666 24.81 -47.65 -14.38
CA ASN A 666 24.84 -49.06 -13.98
C ASN A 666 23.48 -49.61 -13.50
N ASP A 667 22.44 -48.78 -13.43
CA ASP A 667 21.10 -49.18 -13.00
C ASP A 667 20.40 -50.03 -14.08
N PRO A 668 19.39 -50.82 -13.70
CA PRO A 668 18.54 -51.53 -14.66
C PRO A 668 17.93 -50.56 -15.67
N CYS A 669 17.96 -50.92 -16.95
CA CYS A 669 17.47 -50.05 -18.00
C CYS A 669 15.93 -49.92 -17.93
N PRO A 670 15.36 -48.69 -17.96
CA PRO A 670 13.92 -48.46 -17.80
C PRO A 670 13.05 -49.09 -18.90
N CYS A 671 13.64 -49.45 -20.04
CA CYS A 671 12.93 -50.11 -21.14
C CYS A 671 12.54 -51.57 -20.87
N GLY A 672 12.81 -52.10 -19.67
CA GLY A 672 12.44 -53.47 -19.29
C GLY A 672 13.31 -54.56 -19.93
N SER A 673 14.41 -54.20 -20.60
CA SER A 673 15.28 -55.17 -21.29
C SER A 673 16.11 -56.09 -20.38
N GLY A 674 16.06 -55.90 -19.06
CA GLY A 674 16.86 -56.63 -18.07
C GLY A 674 18.37 -56.30 -18.10
N LYS A 675 18.83 -55.43 -19.00
CA LYS A 675 20.24 -55.00 -19.11
C LYS A 675 20.49 -53.70 -18.33
N LYS A 676 21.74 -53.42 -17.95
CA LYS A 676 22.15 -52.12 -17.37
C LYS A 676 21.98 -50.98 -18.38
N TYR A 677 21.60 -49.78 -17.94
CA TYR A 677 21.28 -48.62 -18.79
C TYR A 677 22.36 -48.32 -19.84
N LYS A 678 23.65 -48.29 -19.45
CA LYS A 678 24.79 -48.08 -20.37
C LYS A 678 24.98 -49.14 -21.47
N ARG A 679 24.34 -50.30 -21.35
CA ARG A 679 24.40 -51.40 -22.34
C ARG A 679 23.11 -51.51 -23.16
N CYS A 680 22.17 -50.59 -22.98
CA CYS A 680 20.89 -50.55 -23.69
C CYS A 680 20.59 -49.12 -24.16
N CYS A 681 19.65 -48.40 -23.53
CA CYS A 681 19.22 -47.07 -23.98
C CYS A 681 20.26 -45.96 -23.75
N GLY A 682 21.27 -46.20 -22.91
CA GLY A 682 22.37 -45.25 -22.67
C GLY A 682 23.61 -45.48 -23.53
N LYS A 683 23.47 -46.12 -24.70
CA LYS A 683 24.54 -46.28 -25.70
C LYS A 683 24.66 -45.08 -26.60
#